data_AF-A0A7Y3IAD9-F1
#
_entry.id   AF-A0A7Y3IAD9-F1
#
_cell.length_a   1.000
_cell.length_b   1.000
_cell.length_c   1.000
_cell.angle_alpha   90.00
_cell.angle_beta   90.00
_cell.angle_gamma   90.00
#
_symmetry.space_group_name_H-M   'P 1'
#
loop_
_entity.id
_entity.type
_entity.pdbx_description
1 polymer ?
#
loop_
_entity_poly.entity_id
_entity_poly.type
_entity_poly.pdbx_seq_one_letter_code
_entity_poly.pdbx_strand_id
1 'polypeptide(L)'
;MAWRVEISTVAVEALRRLKRSDRQAVARRIDELAQGGPPPASADGEIHDLPAGPHRLLCRISRQEQRIVVITIQHQRLPAGRVIAELAVRRIRFWTGEGWVNGIRRTLGAMRRLGRAPVFTATAVVTLALGIGAATATFAVASGVLFSTLPYGESSRVVSIWSSWSDFPKTWVSIEEFLHYRRQAASLEDVGLYFVSSHNLTTFEDPERVGSAVLTHNLFDVLGMRPAAGRFFTKDEAITEASVLVLGYDLWQRRYQGDPDVVGSQIPVNGRPWSVIGVAPPDFLLPEDFRSQSRSEIYFPLPLDVDDAMVVPVNGGSHGYFAVGRLANGVDVPTARRDLENLAARLEAQGIYQASWGFRPLVFGVREDVLGATQRMLYVLLGACGILLLISCGNVGALLLTRGDTRRHAVNIMRSLGASRRWILSELLLESAVLAAIGGALGWALASVSLSLFERLNAGAIPSGIEFALDGRVLAFGLLVTTLTVLLFGWIPSSRIAGSSEAAAAHQSARHTRGAGRGRRWVVAGQIGLSVVLLLGSGLMLRTMAALSDIDAGFRSEGVLTFRLTAPSATYPDEEAVTGFYGELLRRVRELPGVRSAGAARLLPLASQMGDAGVWAEGHVRAAGESTTAEWQWVTPGYMETMGIPVLQGRDFQPGDDRTVGSVALINEAFAQRY
;
A
#
# COMPACT_ATOMS: atom_id res chain seq x y z
N MET A 1 0.11 -40.58 -9.97
CA MET A 1 1.29 -40.53 -10.87
C MET A 1 1.80 -41.92 -11.30
N ALA A 2 1.64 -42.98 -10.50
CA ALA A 2 2.10 -44.35 -10.82
C ALA A 2 1.46 -45.01 -12.07
N TRP A 3 0.17 -44.77 -12.34
CA TRP A 3 -0.53 -45.33 -13.52
C TRP A 3 -0.07 -44.79 -14.89
N ARG A 4 0.77 -43.73 -14.91
CA ARG A 4 1.28 -43.10 -16.14
C ARG A 4 2.55 -43.78 -16.69
N VAL A 5 3.26 -44.58 -15.88
CA VAL A 5 4.51 -45.26 -16.26
C VAL A 5 4.25 -46.69 -16.76
N GLU A 6 3.21 -47.36 -16.27
CA GLU A 6 2.89 -48.74 -16.70
C GLU A 6 2.39 -48.84 -18.14
N ILE A 7 1.59 -47.87 -18.62
CA ILE A 7 0.99 -47.93 -19.96
C ILE A 7 2.05 -47.73 -21.07
N SER A 8 3.01 -46.84 -20.85
CA SER A 8 4.13 -46.61 -21.78
C SER A 8 5.09 -47.80 -21.83
N THR A 9 5.29 -48.48 -20.70
CA THR A 9 6.19 -49.64 -20.63
C THR A 9 5.59 -50.85 -21.34
N VAL A 10 4.29 -51.13 -21.16
CA VAL A 10 3.59 -52.25 -21.81
C VAL A 10 3.51 -52.09 -23.34
N ALA A 11 3.34 -50.86 -23.84
CA ALA A 11 3.29 -50.58 -25.27
C ALA A 11 4.65 -50.75 -25.98
N VAL A 12 5.74 -50.39 -25.30
CA VAL A 12 7.12 -50.54 -25.81
C VAL A 12 7.57 -52.01 -25.76
N GLU A 13 7.17 -52.76 -24.72
CA GLU A 13 7.46 -54.19 -24.56
C GLU A 13 6.74 -55.04 -25.65
N ALA A 14 5.51 -54.67 -26.00
CA ALA A 14 4.72 -55.33 -27.05
C ALA A 14 5.34 -55.13 -28.46
N LEU A 15 5.87 -53.94 -28.73
CA LEU A 15 6.55 -53.63 -29.99
C LEU A 15 7.91 -54.34 -30.11
N ARG A 16 8.63 -54.53 -28.99
CA ARG A 16 9.93 -55.22 -28.95
C ARG A 16 9.85 -56.71 -29.30
N ARG A 17 8.71 -57.37 -29.05
CA ARG A 17 8.51 -58.82 -29.28
C ARG A 17 8.18 -59.22 -30.73
N LEU A 18 7.95 -58.26 -31.62
CA LEU A 18 7.70 -58.53 -33.05
C LEU A 18 9.01 -58.81 -33.81
N LYS A 19 9.05 -59.91 -34.58
CA LYS A 19 10.20 -60.27 -35.43
C LYS A 19 10.44 -59.19 -36.49
N ARG A 20 11.71 -59.02 -36.88
CA ARG A 20 12.18 -57.93 -37.76
C ARG A 20 11.50 -57.94 -39.15
N SER A 21 11.08 -59.12 -39.62
CA SER A 21 10.30 -59.32 -40.84
C SER A 21 8.91 -58.67 -40.78
N ASP A 22 8.24 -58.75 -39.63
CA ASP A 22 6.87 -58.30 -39.46
C ASP A 22 6.80 -56.78 -39.33
N ARG A 23 7.86 -56.17 -38.77
CA ARG A 23 8.00 -54.70 -38.73
C ARG A 23 8.16 -54.09 -40.11
N GLN A 24 8.87 -54.75 -41.03
CA GLN A 24 9.04 -54.28 -42.40
C GLN A 24 7.78 -54.48 -43.23
N ALA A 25 7.03 -55.56 -43.01
CA ALA A 25 5.74 -55.79 -43.66
C ALA A 25 4.69 -54.75 -43.24
N VAL A 26 4.63 -54.41 -41.94
CA VAL A 26 3.74 -53.37 -41.42
C VAL A 26 4.13 -51.97 -41.91
N ALA A 27 5.44 -51.66 -41.97
CA ALA A 27 5.92 -50.38 -42.49
C ALA A 27 5.62 -50.22 -44.01
N ARG A 28 5.88 -51.26 -44.82
CA ARG A 28 5.54 -51.23 -46.26
C ARG A 28 4.04 -51.10 -46.51
N ARG A 29 3.20 -51.74 -45.68
CA ARG A 29 1.74 -51.68 -45.83
C ARG A 29 1.15 -50.32 -45.43
N ILE A 30 1.80 -49.61 -44.51
CA ILE A 30 1.45 -48.23 -44.15
C ILE A 30 1.79 -47.27 -45.30
N ASP A 31 2.93 -47.47 -45.98
CA ASP A 31 3.31 -46.68 -47.15
C ASP A 31 2.43 -46.95 -48.37
N GLU A 32 2.02 -48.20 -48.62
CA GLU A 32 1.10 -48.57 -49.71
C GLU A 32 -0.31 -47.99 -49.53
N LEU A 33 -0.81 -47.91 -48.29
CA LEU A 33 -2.11 -47.33 -47.97
C LEU A 33 -2.09 -45.79 -47.94
N ALA A 34 -0.93 -45.19 -47.67
CA ALA A 34 -0.74 -43.73 -47.78
C ALA A 34 -0.75 -43.24 -49.23
N GLN A 35 -0.47 -44.13 -50.20
CA GLN A 35 -0.41 -43.82 -51.64
C GLN A 35 -1.70 -44.16 -52.42
N GLY A 36 -2.77 -44.59 -51.74
CA GLY A 36 -4.12 -44.68 -52.34
C GLY A 36 -4.44 -45.95 -53.14
N GLY A 37 -3.80 -47.09 -52.86
CA GLY A 37 -4.13 -48.38 -53.50
C GLY A 37 -5.55 -48.92 -53.16
N PRO A 38 -6.17 -49.71 -54.06
CA PRO A 38 -7.55 -50.19 -53.90
C PRO A 38 -7.68 -51.30 -52.84
N PRO A 39 -8.85 -51.47 -52.21
CA PRO A 39 -9.08 -52.51 -51.22
C PRO A 39 -9.24 -53.90 -51.88
N PRO A 40 -8.86 -54.99 -51.21
CA PRO A 40 -9.06 -56.34 -51.75
C PRO A 40 -10.54 -56.73 -51.68
N ALA A 41 -10.97 -57.48 -52.71
CA ALA A 41 -12.28 -58.10 -52.81
C ALA A 41 -12.27 -59.48 -52.14
N SER A 42 -13.03 -59.61 -51.05
CA SER A 42 -13.83 -60.78 -50.65
C SER A 42 -14.09 -60.66 -49.15
N ALA A 43 -15.29 -60.21 -48.80
CA ALA A 43 -15.88 -60.50 -47.50
C ALA A 43 -16.40 -61.94 -47.57
N ASP A 44 -16.08 -62.74 -46.55
CA ASP A 44 -16.98 -63.71 -45.89
C ASP A 44 -16.12 -64.78 -45.21
N GLY A 45 -15.86 -64.57 -43.93
CA GLY A 45 -15.15 -65.51 -43.08
C GLY A 45 -14.62 -64.82 -41.83
N GLU A 46 -15.07 -65.31 -40.67
CA GLU A 46 -14.44 -65.13 -39.35
C GLU A 46 -14.75 -63.83 -38.58
N ILE A 47 -15.96 -63.78 -38.01
CA ILE A 47 -16.28 -62.98 -36.80
C ILE A 47 -16.02 -63.80 -35.51
N HIS A 48 -15.58 -65.06 -35.60
CA HIS A 48 -15.50 -65.95 -34.42
C HIS A 48 -14.13 -66.19 -33.80
N ASP A 49 -13.03 -65.66 -34.34
CA ASP A 49 -11.70 -65.79 -33.72
C ASP A 49 -10.99 -64.44 -33.57
N LEU A 50 -11.35 -63.69 -32.52
CA LEU A 50 -10.52 -62.60 -31.99
C LEU A 50 -9.70 -63.13 -30.80
N PRO A 51 -8.35 -63.11 -30.83
CA PRO A 51 -7.54 -63.48 -29.67
C PRO A 51 -7.84 -62.54 -28.48
N ALA A 52 -7.70 -63.02 -27.24
CA ALA A 52 -8.18 -62.38 -26.00
C ALA A 52 -7.69 -60.93 -25.67
N GLY A 53 -6.84 -60.32 -26.50
CA GLY A 53 -6.26 -58.99 -26.30
C GLY A 53 -7.22 -57.80 -26.50
N PRO A 54 -7.92 -57.67 -27.65
CA PRO A 54 -8.78 -56.53 -27.94
C PRO A 54 -10.04 -56.47 -27.06
N HIS A 55 -10.54 -57.64 -26.62
CA HIS A 55 -11.73 -57.75 -25.77
C HIS A 55 -11.49 -57.18 -24.36
N ARG A 56 -10.27 -57.29 -23.82
CA ARG A 56 -9.88 -56.69 -22.52
C ARG A 56 -9.65 -55.18 -22.60
N LEU A 57 -9.26 -54.66 -23.76
CA LEU A 57 -9.06 -53.23 -23.99
C LEU A 57 -10.40 -52.47 -24.06
N LEU A 58 -11.42 -53.09 -24.67
CA LEU A 58 -12.77 -52.54 -24.77
C LEU A 58 -13.48 -52.41 -23.42
N CYS A 59 -13.23 -53.33 -22.46
CA CYS A 59 -13.83 -53.29 -21.12
C CYS A 59 -13.32 -52.14 -20.21
N ARG A 60 -12.26 -51.41 -20.59
CA ARG A 60 -11.70 -50.30 -19.79
C ARG A 60 -12.06 -48.90 -20.29
N ILE A 61 -12.92 -48.81 -21.30
CA ILE A 61 -13.37 -47.56 -21.92
C ILE A 61 -14.75 -47.17 -21.35
N SER A 62 -15.02 -45.87 -21.17
CA SER A 62 -16.30 -45.41 -20.62
C SER A 62 -17.49 -45.87 -21.49
N ARG A 63 -18.63 -46.22 -20.88
CA ARG A 63 -19.85 -46.70 -21.59
C ARG A 63 -20.34 -45.73 -22.68
N GLN A 64 -20.01 -44.45 -22.57
CA GLN A 64 -20.39 -43.41 -23.53
C GLN A 64 -19.51 -43.44 -24.79
N GLU A 65 -18.21 -43.73 -24.65
CA GLU A 65 -17.28 -43.88 -25.77
C GLU A 65 -17.48 -45.22 -26.49
N GLN A 66 -17.89 -46.28 -25.77
CA GLN A 66 -18.31 -47.54 -26.40
C GLN A 66 -19.52 -47.35 -27.33
N ARG A 67 -20.50 -46.53 -26.93
CA ARG A 67 -21.67 -46.21 -27.78
C ARG A 67 -21.28 -45.46 -29.06
N ILE A 68 -20.36 -44.51 -28.99
CA ILE A 68 -19.91 -43.75 -30.16
C ILE A 68 -19.16 -44.67 -31.13
N VAL A 69 -18.30 -45.55 -30.62
CA VAL A 69 -17.56 -46.52 -31.43
C VAL A 69 -18.51 -47.52 -32.10
N VAL A 70 -19.52 -48.04 -31.39
CA VAL A 70 -20.52 -48.96 -31.96
C VAL A 70 -21.38 -48.27 -33.03
N ILE A 71 -21.82 -47.03 -32.80
CA ILE A 71 -22.60 -46.25 -33.77
C ILE A 71 -21.76 -45.96 -35.03
N THR A 72 -20.49 -45.59 -34.89
CA THR A 72 -19.61 -45.31 -36.05
C THR A 72 -19.23 -46.57 -36.83
N ILE A 73 -19.07 -47.73 -36.16
CA ILE A 73 -18.80 -49.02 -36.81
C ILE A 73 -20.04 -49.51 -37.59
N GLN A 74 -21.24 -49.39 -37.01
CA GLN A 74 -22.48 -49.82 -37.66
C GLN A 74 -22.90 -48.96 -38.86
N HIS A 75 -22.63 -47.65 -38.82
CA HIS A 75 -23.11 -46.74 -39.88
C HIS A 75 -22.16 -46.58 -41.07
N GLN A 76 -20.85 -46.84 -40.92
CA GLN A 76 -19.85 -46.54 -41.97
C GLN A 76 -19.04 -47.73 -42.47
N ARG A 77 -19.29 -48.96 -41.99
CA ARG A 77 -18.54 -50.18 -42.38
C ARG A 77 -17.01 -49.99 -42.35
N LEU A 78 -16.50 -49.24 -41.38
CA LEU A 78 -15.06 -49.03 -41.18
C LEU A 78 -14.51 -50.08 -40.20
N PRO A 79 -13.30 -50.64 -40.44
CA PRO A 79 -12.70 -51.60 -39.51
C PRO A 79 -12.37 -50.93 -38.17
N ALA A 80 -12.80 -51.55 -37.06
CA ALA A 80 -12.72 -51.01 -35.69
C ALA A 80 -11.32 -50.53 -35.27
N GLY A 81 -10.27 -51.13 -35.83
CA GLY A 81 -8.88 -50.72 -35.59
C GLY A 81 -8.54 -49.31 -36.10
N ARG A 82 -9.20 -48.82 -37.17
CA ARG A 82 -8.92 -47.51 -37.77
C ARG A 82 -9.42 -46.35 -36.90
N VAL A 83 -10.60 -46.50 -36.30
CA VAL A 83 -11.23 -45.49 -35.42
C VAL A 83 -10.49 -45.39 -34.09
N ILE A 84 -10.09 -46.54 -33.53
CA ILE A 84 -9.34 -46.59 -32.26
C ILE A 84 -7.92 -46.05 -32.46
N ALA A 85 -7.26 -46.34 -33.60
CA ALA A 85 -5.94 -45.81 -33.93
C ALA A 85 -5.96 -44.29 -34.16
N GLU A 86 -6.95 -43.73 -34.86
CA GLU A 86 -7.05 -42.27 -35.04
C GLU A 86 -7.29 -41.54 -33.72
N LEU A 87 -8.17 -42.05 -32.86
CA LEU A 87 -8.43 -41.45 -31.54
C LEU A 87 -7.21 -41.56 -30.62
N ALA A 88 -6.48 -42.67 -30.67
CA ALA A 88 -5.24 -42.86 -29.92
C ALA A 88 -4.12 -41.94 -30.43
N VAL A 89 -3.93 -41.79 -31.74
CA VAL A 89 -2.92 -40.89 -32.34
C VAL A 89 -3.24 -39.41 -32.04
N ARG A 90 -4.52 -39.03 -32.07
CA ARG A 90 -4.96 -37.66 -31.68
C ARG A 90 -4.68 -37.39 -30.20
N ARG A 91 -4.82 -38.39 -29.34
CA ARG A 91 -4.59 -38.28 -27.89
C ARG A 91 -3.09 -38.35 -27.55
N ILE A 92 -2.29 -39.11 -28.29
CA ILE A 92 -0.84 -39.21 -28.12
C ILE A 92 -0.12 -37.93 -28.60
N ARG A 93 -0.53 -37.33 -29.73
CA ARG A 93 0.02 -36.03 -30.20
C ARG A 93 -0.20 -34.86 -29.24
N PHE A 94 -1.20 -34.95 -28.37
CA PHE A 94 -1.46 -33.94 -27.33
C PHE A 94 -0.51 -34.10 -26.12
N TRP A 95 0.11 -35.27 -25.94
CA TRP A 95 0.93 -35.62 -24.77
C TRP A 95 2.42 -35.84 -25.10
N THR A 96 2.80 -35.94 -26.37
CA THR A 96 4.20 -35.97 -26.84
C THR A 96 4.70 -34.56 -27.18
N GLY A 97 5.99 -34.26 -26.94
CA GLY A 97 6.62 -32.92 -27.03
C GLY A 97 6.44 -32.09 -28.32
N GLU A 98 5.75 -32.60 -29.35
CA GLU A 98 5.32 -31.83 -30.53
C GLU A 98 4.39 -30.65 -30.17
N GLY A 99 3.62 -30.74 -29.08
CA GLY A 99 2.78 -29.64 -28.59
C GLY A 99 3.61 -28.42 -28.15
N TRP A 100 4.74 -28.65 -27.48
CA TRP A 100 5.65 -27.59 -27.02
C TRP A 100 6.41 -26.95 -28.19
N VAL A 101 6.90 -27.76 -29.13
CA VAL A 101 7.60 -27.27 -30.34
C VAL A 101 6.64 -26.43 -31.20
N ASN A 102 5.40 -26.86 -31.36
CA ASN A 102 4.38 -26.09 -32.07
C ASN A 102 4.01 -24.81 -31.30
N GLY A 103 3.92 -24.85 -29.98
CA GLY A 103 3.74 -23.66 -29.13
C GLY A 103 4.85 -22.64 -29.34
N ILE A 104 6.11 -23.06 -29.23
CA ILE A 104 7.29 -22.20 -29.43
C ILE A 104 7.31 -21.61 -30.85
N ARG A 105 7.04 -22.43 -31.89
CA ARG A 105 6.95 -21.94 -33.27
C ARG A 105 5.87 -20.88 -33.45
N ARG A 106 4.70 -21.06 -32.83
CA ARG A 106 3.60 -20.08 -32.87
C ARG A 106 3.96 -18.80 -32.14
N THR A 107 4.63 -18.88 -30.98
CA THR A 107 5.09 -17.71 -30.22
C THR A 107 6.16 -16.93 -30.98
N LEU A 108 7.17 -17.62 -31.55
CA LEU A 108 8.19 -16.99 -32.41
C LEU A 108 7.57 -16.37 -33.66
N GLY A 109 6.54 -17.03 -34.22
CA GLY A 109 5.74 -16.49 -35.33
C GLY A 109 5.01 -15.20 -34.94
N ALA A 110 4.38 -15.17 -33.76
CA ALA A 110 3.75 -13.97 -33.20
C ALA A 110 4.78 -12.84 -33.00
N MET A 111 5.93 -13.11 -32.39
CA MET A 111 6.99 -12.12 -32.19
C MET A 111 7.50 -11.55 -33.52
N ARG A 112 7.73 -12.39 -34.54
CA ARG A 112 8.10 -11.92 -35.89
C ARG A 112 7.02 -11.05 -36.54
N ARG A 113 5.74 -11.40 -36.38
CA ARG A 113 4.61 -10.60 -36.91
C ARG A 113 4.47 -9.24 -36.20
N LEU A 114 4.81 -9.19 -34.92
CA LEU A 114 4.89 -7.94 -34.15
C LEU A 114 6.11 -7.10 -34.60
N GLY A 115 7.28 -7.72 -34.79
CA GLY A 115 8.48 -7.04 -35.29
C GLY A 115 8.32 -6.41 -36.68
N ARG A 116 7.40 -6.92 -37.52
CA ARG A 116 7.06 -6.32 -38.82
C ARG A 116 6.14 -5.10 -38.75
N ALA A 117 5.66 -4.72 -37.57
CA ALA A 117 4.83 -3.55 -37.36
C ALA A 117 5.29 -2.78 -36.11
N PRO A 118 6.50 -2.18 -36.18
CA PRO A 118 7.19 -1.65 -35.01
C PRO A 118 6.41 -0.53 -34.32
N VAL A 119 5.79 0.39 -35.08
CA VAL A 119 5.01 1.50 -34.53
C VAL A 119 3.84 0.98 -33.69
N PHE A 120 3.03 0.08 -34.26
CA PHE A 120 1.90 -0.53 -33.54
C PHE A 120 2.37 -1.25 -32.28
N THR A 121 3.41 -2.07 -32.39
CA THR A 121 3.90 -2.87 -31.26
C THR A 121 4.46 -1.97 -30.18
N ALA A 122 5.24 -0.95 -30.51
CA ALA A 122 5.77 0.02 -29.56
C ALA A 122 4.63 0.77 -28.84
N THR A 123 3.66 1.32 -29.57
CA THR A 123 2.51 2.03 -28.97
C THR A 123 1.71 1.11 -28.04
N ALA A 124 1.42 -0.13 -28.47
CA ALA A 124 0.68 -1.08 -27.65
C ALA A 124 1.46 -1.48 -26.38
N VAL A 125 2.75 -1.78 -26.52
CA VAL A 125 3.61 -2.18 -25.40
C VAL A 125 3.76 -1.05 -24.39
N VAL A 126 4.05 0.18 -24.83
CA VAL A 126 4.19 1.35 -23.95
C VAL A 126 2.88 1.64 -23.21
N THR A 127 1.74 1.59 -23.92
CA THR A 127 0.42 1.83 -23.31
C THR A 127 0.11 0.78 -22.24
N LEU A 128 0.38 -0.50 -22.50
CA LEU A 128 0.21 -1.57 -21.52
C LEU A 128 1.18 -1.46 -20.35
N ALA A 129 2.45 -1.13 -20.63
CA ALA A 129 3.47 -0.99 -19.60
C ALA A 129 3.12 0.14 -18.61
N LEU A 130 2.63 1.29 -19.10
CA LEU A 130 2.18 2.38 -18.23
C LEU A 130 0.95 2.00 -17.40
N GLY A 131 -0.07 1.41 -18.03
CA GLY A 131 -1.29 1.00 -17.32
C GLY A 131 -1.05 -0.09 -16.28
N ILE A 132 -0.33 -1.16 -16.65
CA ILE A 132 -0.02 -2.28 -15.77
C ILE A 132 0.99 -1.83 -14.70
N GLY A 133 2.03 -1.08 -15.07
CA GLY A 133 3.05 -0.58 -14.15
C GLY A 133 2.47 0.35 -13.08
N ALA A 134 1.64 1.32 -13.47
CA ALA A 134 0.97 2.21 -12.51
C ALA A 134 0.06 1.43 -11.55
N ALA A 135 -0.77 0.51 -12.06
CA ALA A 135 -1.62 -0.33 -11.22
C ALA A 135 -0.81 -1.23 -10.27
N THR A 136 0.32 -1.79 -10.74
CA THR A 136 1.20 -2.65 -9.95
C THR A 136 1.93 -1.87 -8.85
N ALA A 137 2.48 -0.69 -9.17
CA ALA A 137 3.15 0.17 -8.20
C ALA A 137 2.19 0.64 -7.10
N THR A 138 1.01 1.14 -7.48
CA THR A 138 -0.03 1.54 -6.53
C THR A 138 -0.49 0.37 -5.67
N PHE A 139 -0.66 -0.82 -6.25
CA PHE A 139 -1.00 -2.01 -5.50
C PHE A 139 0.11 -2.45 -4.55
N ALA A 140 1.40 -2.27 -4.89
CA ALA A 140 2.50 -2.56 -4.00
C ALA A 140 2.47 -1.69 -2.73
N VAL A 141 2.28 -0.38 -2.91
CA VAL A 141 2.11 0.57 -1.79
C VAL A 141 0.86 0.22 -0.98
N ALA A 142 -0.25 -0.03 -1.66
CA ALA A 142 -1.50 -0.41 -1.01
C ALA A 142 -1.38 -1.74 -0.26
N SER A 143 -0.64 -2.71 -0.78
CA SER A 143 -0.43 -4.02 -0.15
C SER A 143 0.33 -3.85 1.17
N GLY A 144 1.39 -3.03 1.17
CA GLY A 144 2.14 -2.71 2.39
C GLY A 144 1.25 -2.12 3.49
N VAL A 145 0.36 -1.18 3.15
CA VAL A 145 -0.53 -0.52 4.13
C VAL A 145 -1.75 -1.36 4.50
N LEU A 146 -2.39 -2.03 3.53
CA LEU A 146 -3.64 -2.76 3.74
C LEU A 146 -3.42 -4.09 4.45
N PHE A 147 -2.27 -4.71 4.26
CA PHE A 147 -1.93 -5.99 4.86
C PHE A 147 -0.85 -5.91 5.94
N SER A 148 -0.36 -4.71 6.29
CA SER A 148 0.50 -4.56 7.47
C SER A 148 -0.24 -5.07 8.69
N THR A 149 0.43 -5.87 9.52
CA THR A 149 -0.03 -6.20 10.87
C THR A 149 0.63 -5.21 11.82
N LEU A 150 -0.14 -4.64 12.73
CA LEU A 150 0.45 -3.81 13.77
C LEU A 150 1.18 -4.73 14.77
N PRO A 151 2.34 -4.33 15.31
CA PRO A 151 3.20 -5.17 16.15
C PRO A 151 2.66 -5.36 17.57
N TYR A 152 1.35 -5.18 17.79
CA TYR A 152 0.72 -5.19 19.11
C TYR A 152 0.10 -6.55 19.44
N GLY A 153 0.24 -6.97 20.70
CA GLY A 153 -0.39 -8.19 21.22
C GLY A 153 -1.92 -8.08 21.17
N GLU A 154 -2.57 -8.99 20.44
CA GLU A 154 -4.02 -8.95 20.17
C GLU A 154 -4.48 -7.59 19.63
N SER A 155 -3.89 -7.11 18.53
CA SER A 155 -4.09 -5.77 17.97
C SER A 155 -5.56 -5.35 17.78
N SER A 156 -6.51 -6.29 17.65
CA SER A 156 -7.95 -6.01 17.57
C SER A 156 -8.55 -5.48 18.88
N ARG A 157 -7.88 -5.68 20.01
CA ARG A 157 -8.26 -5.17 21.33
C ARG A 157 -7.59 -3.86 21.69
N VAL A 158 -6.70 -3.33 20.86
CA VAL A 158 -6.01 -2.07 21.13
C VAL A 158 -6.80 -0.92 20.48
N VAL A 159 -7.11 0.11 21.26
CA VAL A 159 -7.86 1.28 20.82
C VAL A 159 -7.06 2.57 21.08
N SER A 160 -7.16 3.52 20.15
CA SER A 160 -6.74 4.89 20.39
C SER A 160 -7.89 5.67 21.02
N ILE A 161 -7.58 6.46 22.04
CA ILE A 161 -8.53 7.34 22.72
C ILE A 161 -8.11 8.78 22.46
N TRP A 162 -9.07 9.59 22.00
CA TRP A 162 -8.92 11.01 21.75
C TRP A 162 -10.05 11.77 22.44
N SER A 163 -9.88 13.07 22.60
CA SER A 163 -10.92 13.93 23.16
C SER A 163 -11.49 14.84 22.09
N SER A 164 -12.74 15.22 22.24
CA SER A 164 -13.45 16.20 21.41
C SER A 164 -13.97 17.28 22.34
N TRP A 165 -13.75 18.53 21.95
CA TRP A 165 -14.14 19.74 22.67
C TRP A 165 -14.75 20.73 21.68
N SER A 166 -15.48 21.75 22.15
CA SER A 166 -16.24 22.68 21.30
C SER A 166 -15.45 23.25 20.10
N ASP A 167 -14.17 23.59 20.28
CA ASP A 167 -13.31 24.12 19.20
C ASP A 167 -12.35 23.07 18.60
N PHE A 168 -12.25 21.93 19.27
CA PHE A 168 -11.29 20.88 18.93
C PHE A 168 -12.05 19.59 18.64
N PRO A 169 -12.52 19.38 17.40
CA PRO A 169 -13.33 18.21 17.06
C PRO A 169 -12.59 16.89 17.33
N LYS A 170 -11.26 16.90 17.34
CA LYS A 170 -10.39 15.80 17.78
C LYS A 170 -9.07 16.38 18.31
N THR A 171 -8.71 16.10 19.55
CA THR A 171 -7.48 16.54 20.22
C THR A 171 -6.97 15.48 21.20
N TRP A 172 -5.74 15.67 21.67
CA TRP A 172 -5.06 14.83 22.66
C TRP A 172 -5.84 14.70 23.95
N VAL A 173 -5.44 13.73 24.77
CA VAL A 173 -6.05 13.43 26.07
C VAL A 173 -5.26 14.13 27.17
N SER A 174 -5.94 14.55 28.24
CA SER A 174 -5.34 15.09 29.45
C SER A 174 -5.05 13.99 30.49
N ILE A 175 -4.20 14.27 31.47
CA ILE A 175 -3.91 13.31 32.55
C ILE A 175 -5.18 12.99 33.35
N GLU A 176 -6.05 13.98 33.54
CA GLU A 176 -7.31 13.87 34.27
C GLU A 176 -8.28 12.92 33.57
N GLU A 177 -8.48 13.12 32.26
CA GLU A 177 -9.29 12.25 31.41
C GLU A 177 -8.80 10.81 31.48
N PHE A 178 -7.48 10.61 31.33
CA PHE A 178 -6.84 9.30 31.47
C PHE A 178 -7.15 8.63 32.81
N LEU A 179 -7.01 9.35 33.92
CA LEU A 179 -7.29 8.82 35.25
C LEU A 179 -8.77 8.46 35.42
N HIS A 180 -9.69 9.15 34.75
CA HIS A 180 -11.10 8.75 34.71
C HIS A 180 -11.31 7.48 33.90
N TYR A 181 -10.72 7.39 32.71
CA TYR A 181 -10.84 6.20 31.86
C TYR A 181 -10.28 4.97 32.55
N ARG A 182 -9.07 5.04 33.10
CA ARG A 182 -8.43 3.91 33.78
C ARG A 182 -9.18 3.45 35.03
N ARG A 183 -9.76 4.38 35.81
CA ARG A 183 -10.46 4.03 37.07
C ARG A 183 -11.92 3.61 36.88
N GLN A 184 -12.60 4.11 35.85
CA GLN A 184 -14.06 4.03 35.77
C GLN A 184 -14.61 3.42 34.48
N ALA A 185 -13.79 3.20 33.44
CA ALA A 185 -14.23 2.54 32.21
C ALA A 185 -14.15 1.01 32.37
N ALA A 186 -15.30 0.34 32.48
CA ALA A 186 -15.36 -1.12 32.63
C ALA A 186 -15.04 -1.87 31.32
N SER A 187 -15.14 -1.19 30.19
CA SER A 187 -14.82 -1.72 28.86
C SER A 187 -13.32 -1.83 28.57
N LEU A 188 -12.46 -1.22 29.39
CA LEU A 188 -11.01 -1.21 29.24
C LEU A 188 -10.38 -2.06 30.34
N GLU A 189 -9.43 -2.92 29.96
CA GLU A 189 -8.59 -3.68 30.89
C GLU A 189 -7.56 -2.75 31.54
N ASP A 190 -6.92 -1.91 30.73
CA ASP A 190 -6.01 -0.87 31.19
C ASP A 190 -5.82 0.20 30.09
N VAL A 191 -5.28 1.36 30.47
CA VAL A 191 -5.01 2.51 29.61
C VAL A 191 -3.58 2.97 29.84
N GLY A 192 -2.89 3.40 28.79
CA GLY A 192 -1.59 4.05 28.87
C GLY A 192 -1.57 5.40 28.16
N LEU A 193 -0.70 6.29 28.64
CA LEU A 193 -0.42 7.58 28.01
C LEU A 193 1.00 7.62 27.47
N TYR A 194 1.20 8.41 26.43
CA TYR A 194 2.53 8.83 26.01
C TYR A 194 2.51 10.17 25.29
N PHE A 195 3.67 10.79 25.21
CA PHE A 195 3.95 11.84 24.24
C PHE A 195 5.31 11.62 23.60
N VAL A 196 5.48 12.13 22.38
CA VAL A 196 6.72 12.03 21.62
C VAL A 196 7.54 13.31 21.76
N SER A 197 8.86 13.16 21.71
CA SER A 197 9.84 14.23 21.85
C SER A 197 11.13 13.83 21.12
N SER A 198 12.23 14.53 21.35
CA SER A 198 13.55 14.09 20.91
C SER A 198 14.61 14.49 21.92
N HIS A 199 15.64 13.68 22.04
CA HIS A 199 16.75 13.89 22.95
C HIS A 199 18.08 13.74 22.22
N ASN A 200 19.14 14.34 22.77
CA ASN A 200 20.49 14.21 22.24
C ASN A 200 21.23 13.12 23.02
N LEU A 201 21.76 12.14 22.30
CA LEU A 201 22.76 11.20 22.81
C LEU A 201 24.12 11.87 22.71
N THR A 202 24.69 12.21 23.86
CA THR A 202 25.95 12.99 23.93
C THR A 202 27.12 12.07 24.29
N THR A 203 27.77 11.49 23.28
CA THR A 203 29.17 11.04 23.43
C THR A 203 30.08 12.16 22.91
N PHE A 204 31.20 12.45 23.58
CA PHE A 204 32.04 13.62 23.31
C PHE A 204 32.49 13.80 21.84
N GLU A 205 32.48 12.73 21.03
CA GLU A 205 32.92 12.76 19.64
C GLU A 205 31.79 12.78 18.60
N ASP A 206 30.55 12.38 18.95
CA ASP A 206 29.44 12.27 17.98
C ASP A 206 28.05 12.45 18.63
N PRO A 207 27.55 13.70 18.75
CA PRO A 207 26.23 13.97 19.27
C PRO A 207 25.15 13.60 18.24
N GLU A 208 24.28 12.67 18.60
CA GLU A 208 23.16 12.24 17.74
C GLU A 208 21.83 12.64 18.38
N ARG A 209 20.96 13.26 17.60
CA ARG A 209 19.59 13.56 18.03
C ARG A 209 18.68 12.40 17.63
N VAL A 210 18.06 11.77 18.62
CA VAL A 210 17.17 10.62 18.43
C VAL A 210 15.75 10.97 18.85
N GLY A 211 14.76 10.39 18.16
CA GLY A 211 13.37 10.48 18.61
C GLY A 211 13.18 9.75 19.92
N SER A 212 12.27 10.21 20.76
CA SER A 212 12.02 9.61 22.06
C SER A 212 10.55 9.70 22.44
N ALA A 213 10.08 8.81 23.30
CA ALA A 213 8.77 8.96 23.92
C ALA A 213 8.86 8.86 25.43
N VAL A 214 7.99 9.61 26.10
CA VAL A 214 7.77 9.50 27.54
C VAL A 214 6.40 8.85 27.72
N LEU A 215 6.34 7.77 28.48
CA LEU A 215 5.17 6.89 28.54
C LEU A 215 4.86 6.41 29.96
N THR A 216 3.58 6.15 30.24
CA THR A 216 3.19 5.52 31.51
C THR A 216 3.82 4.13 31.62
N HIS A 217 4.22 3.74 32.83
CA HIS A 217 4.96 2.49 33.06
C HIS A 217 4.29 1.23 32.46
N ASN A 218 2.96 1.23 32.41
CA ASN A 218 2.12 0.14 31.91
C ASN A 218 1.88 0.15 30.38
N LEU A 219 2.32 1.18 29.63
CA LEU A 219 1.96 1.31 28.22
C LEU A 219 2.44 0.11 27.38
N PHE A 220 3.61 -0.44 27.69
CA PHE A 220 4.11 -1.64 27.02
C PHE A 220 3.18 -2.85 27.21
N ASP A 221 2.62 -3.03 28.40
CA ASP A 221 1.66 -4.11 28.70
C ASP A 221 0.31 -3.86 28.02
N VAL A 222 -0.15 -2.61 28.01
CA VAL A 222 -1.34 -2.19 27.25
C VAL A 222 -1.19 -2.50 25.76
N LEU A 223 0.01 -2.34 25.19
CA LEU A 223 0.32 -2.72 23.81
C LEU A 223 0.64 -4.21 23.62
N GLY A 224 0.82 -4.95 24.72
CA GLY A 224 1.09 -6.39 24.71
C GLY A 224 2.52 -6.71 24.27
N MET A 225 3.46 -5.82 24.57
CA MET A 225 4.86 -5.93 24.18
C MET A 225 5.65 -6.73 25.19
N ARG A 226 6.75 -7.33 24.74
CA ARG A 226 7.75 -7.98 25.60
C ARG A 226 9.13 -7.45 25.25
N PRO A 227 10.01 -7.20 26.24
CA PRO A 227 11.34 -6.69 25.96
C PRO A 227 12.17 -7.72 25.19
N ALA A 228 13.02 -7.26 24.27
CA ALA A 228 14.04 -8.10 23.63
C ALA A 228 15.15 -8.49 24.61
N ALA A 229 15.49 -7.57 25.51
CA ALA A 229 16.47 -7.76 26.58
C ALA A 229 16.09 -6.92 27.81
N GLY A 230 16.46 -7.39 29.01
CA GLY A 230 16.15 -6.70 30.26
C GLY A 230 14.66 -6.70 30.60
N ARG A 231 14.14 -5.54 31.02
CA ARG A 231 12.73 -5.35 31.43
C ARG A 231 12.21 -3.97 31.03
N PHE A 232 10.90 -3.77 31.19
CA PHE A 232 10.27 -2.46 31.13
C PHE A 232 10.17 -1.79 32.51
N PHE A 233 9.52 -0.62 32.55
CA PHE A 233 9.38 0.22 33.72
C PHE A 233 8.48 -0.41 34.79
N THR A 234 8.84 -0.24 36.06
CA THR A 234 7.94 -0.53 37.18
C THR A 234 7.18 0.73 37.61
N LYS A 235 6.12 0.53 38.40
CA LYS A 235 5.36 1.63 39.00
C LYS A 235 6.25 2.51 39.91
N ASP A 236 7.06 1.89 40.76
CA ASP A 236 7.91 2.59 41.73
C ASP A 236 8.95 3.49 41.02
N GLU A 237 9.50 3.04 39.89
CA GLU A 237 10.46 3.81 39.09
C GLU A 237 9.83 5.05 38.45
N ALA A 238 8.55 4.97 38.05
CA ALA A 238 7.82 6.12 37.54
C ALA A 238 7.57 7.14 38.65
N ILE A 239 7.16 6.69 39.84
CA ILE A 239 6.84 7.58 40.97
C ILE A 239 8.10 8.24 41.55
N THR A 240 9.22 7.52 41.58
CA THR A 240 10.48 8.01 42.15
C THR A 240 11.32 8.84 41.18
N GLU A 241 10.81 9.12 39.98
CA GLU A 241 11.55 9.79 38.89
C GLU A 241 12.92 9.15 38.62
N ALA A 242 12.97 7.81 38.67
CA ALA A 242 14.21 7.08 38.47
C ALA A 242 14.80 7.42 37.09
N SER A 243 16.11 7.71 37.03
CA SER A 243 16.82 7.99 35.77
C SER A 243 17.10 6.70 34.99
N VAL A 244 16.02 6.04 34.58
CA VAL A 244 16.01 4.79 33.82
C VAL A 244 15.40 5.00 32.44
N LEU A 245 15.87 4.23 31.46
CA LEU A 245 15.31 4.26 30.10
C LEU A 245 15.29 2.87 29.46
N VAL A 246 14.46 2.74 28.43
CA VAL A 246 14.42 1.57 27.54
C VAL A 246 14.91 2.00 26.17
N LEU A 247 15.85 1.24 25.60
CA LEU A 247 16.37 1.49 24.25
C LEU A 247 15.43 0.89 23.19
N GLY A 248 15.22 1.62 22.10
CA GLY A 248 14.65 1.09 20.88
C GLY A 248 15.59 0.08 20.22
N TYR A 249 15.03 -0.93 19.58
CA TYR A 249 15.80 -2.03 18.98
C TYR A 249 16.78 -1.53 17.89
N ASP A 250 16.33 -0.63 17.01
CA ASP A 250 17.14 -0.11 15.91
C ASP A 250 18.36 0.68 16.40
N LEU A 251 18.18 1.50 17.44
CA LEU A 251 19.26 2.25 18.07
C LEU A 251 20.25 1.31 18.78
N TRP A 252 19.75 0.28 19.46
CA TRP A 252 20.57 -0.76 20.07
C TRP A 252 21.44 -1.49 19.05
N GLN A 253 20.88 -1.87 17.89
CA GLN A 253 21.63 -2.49 16.81
C GLN A 253 22.64 -1.53 16.16
N ARG A 254 22.22 -0.31 15.84
CA ARG A 254 23.02 0.66 15.07
C ARG A 254 24.16 1.27 15.88
N ARG A 255 23.93 1.65 17.14
CA ARG A 255 24.91 2.37 17.98
C ARG A 255 25.66 1.45 18.94
N TYR A 256 25.00 0.41 19.45
CA TYR A 256 25.55 -0.51 20.44
C TYR A 256 25.81 -1.91 19.89
N GLN A 257 25.72 -2.09 18.56
CA GLN A 257 26.03 -3.34 17.85
C GLN A 257 25.26 -4.57 18.34
N GLY A 258 24.11 -4.37 18.99
CA GLY A 258 23.33 -5.47 19.58
C GLY A 258 23.97 -6.09 20.84
N ASP A 259 24.83 -5.35 21.55
CA ASP A 259 25.49 -5.82 22.77
C ASP A 259 24.49 -5.97 23.94
N PRO A 260 24.25 -7.17 24.48
CA PRO A 260 23.35 -7.37 25.62
C PRO A 260 23.83 -6.68 26.90
N ASP A 261 25.13 -6.41 27.03
CA ASP A 261 25.72 -5.75 28.21
C ASP A 261 25.36 -4.26 28.29
N VAL A 262 24.67 -3.72 27.28
CA VAL A 262 24.06 -2.39 27.36
C VAL A 262 23.03 -2.31 28.50
N VAL A 263 22.36 -3.42 28.83
CA VAL A 263 21.38 -3.45 29.92
C VAL A 263 22.13 -3.41 31.26
N GLY A 264 21.82 -2.41 32.08
CA GLY A 264 22.53 -2.08 33.32
C GLY A 264 23.63 -1.03 33.14
N SER A 265 23.99 -0.69 31.90
CA SER A 265 24.93 0.39 31.61
C SER A 265 24.27 1.77 31.77
N GLN A 266 25.11 2.80 31.93
CA GLN A 266 24.66 4.20 31.92
C GLN A 266 25.03 4.86 30.60
N ILE A 267 24.05 5.51 29.97
CA ILE A 267 24.26 6.29 28.75
C ILE A 267 23.94 7.77 28.99
N PRO A 268 24.75 8.69 28.45
CA PRO A 268 24.50 10.12 28.58
C PRO A 268 23.41 10.57 27.60
N VAL A 269 22.27 11.01 28.14
CA VAL A 269 21.20 11.63 27.37
C VAL A 269 21.01 13.06 27.84
N ASN A 270 21.11 14.02 26.92
CA ASN A 270 21.07 15.45 27.23
C ASN A 270 22.09 15.81 28.33
N GLY A 271 23.27 15.18 28.31
CA GLY A 271 24.32 15.37 29.32
C GLY A 271 24.04 14.76 30.70
N ARG A 272 22.91 14.08 30.93
CA ARG A 272 22.61 13.37 32.18
C ARG A 272 22.81 11.86 32.01
N PRO A 273 23.38 11.14 32.99
CA PRO A 273 23.47 9.69 32.93
C PRO A 273 22.08 9.06 33.14
N TRP A 274 21.70 8.16 32.24
CA TRP A 274 20.50 7.34 32.35
C TRP A 274 20.86 5.87 32.33
N SER A 275 20.27 5.08 33.23
CA SER A 275 20.51 3.64 33.31
C SER A 275 19.60 2.91 32.32
N VAL A 276 20.19 2.11 31.44
CA VAL A 276 19.43 1.28 30.48
C VAL A 276 18.89 0.07 31.22
N ILE A 277 17.56 -0.08 31.32
CA ILE A 277 16.94 -1.22 32.04
C ILE A 277 16.42 -2.30 31.10
N GLY A 278 16.32 -2.01 29.80
CA GLY A 278 15.90 -2.97 28.81
C GLY A 278 15.92 -2.42 27.39
N VAL A 279 15.59 -3.31 26.45
CA VAL A 279 15.51 -3.04 25.02
C VAL A 279 14.11 -3.43 24.53
N ALA A 280 13.45 -2.52 23.82
CA ALA A 280 12.16 -2.77 23.16
C ALA A 280 12.30 -3.89 22.12
N PRO A 281 11.23 -4.65 21.83
CA PRO A 281 11.30 -5.73 20.85
C PRO A 281 11.55 -5.19 19.44
N PRO A 282 12.03 -6.05 18.52
CA PRO A 282 12.08 -5.72 17.11
C PRO A 282 10.73 -5.21 16.61
N ASP A 283 10.74 -4.30 15.65
CA ASP A 283 9.56 -3.73 15.00
C ASP A 283 8.59 -2.98 15.92
N PHE A 284 8.96 -2.71 17.19
CA PHE A 284 8.14 -1.90 18.07
C PHE A 284 8.03 -0.47 17.57
N LEU A 285 6.79 -0.01 17.44
CA LEU A 285 6.43 1.35 17.07
C LEU A 285 5.25 1.79 17.91
N LEU A 286 5.26 3.02 18.40
CA LEU A 286 4.08 3.64 18.98
C LEU A 286 3.07 3.96 17.87
N PRO A 287 1.76 4.05 18.18
CA PRO A 287 0.76 4.42 17.18
C PRO A 287 1.09 5.71 16.42
N GLU A 288 1.66 6.71 17.11
CA GLU A 288 2.09 7.96 16.48
C GLU A 288 3.35 7.81 15.59
N ASP A 289 4.22 6.83 15.82
CA ASP A 289 5.42 6.62 14.99
C ASP A 289 5.05 6.23 13.54
N PHE A 290 3.85 5.68 13.31
CA PHE A 290 3.31 5.41 11.97
C PHE A 290 2.85 6.68 11.23
N ARG A 291 2.68 7.79 11.95
CA ARG A 291 2.22 9.09 11.41
C ARG A 291 3.36 10.13 11.37
N SER A 292 4.33 9.97 12.28
CA SER A 292 5.48 10.83 12.43
C SER A 292 6.65 10.44 11.50
N GLN A 293 7.40 11.44 11.07
CA GLN A 293 8.64 11.27 10.30
C GLN A 293 9.81 10.74 11.16
N SER A 294 9.73 10.91 12.49
CA SER A 294 10.77 10.47 13.43
C SER A 294 10.20 9.40 14.35
N ARG A 295 10.81 8.21 14.31
CA ARG A 295 10.50 7.11 15.24
C ARG A 295 11.02 7.42 16.63
N SER A 296 10.31 6.96 17.64
CA SER A 296 10.81 6.90 18.99
C SER A 296 11.87 5.80 19.10
N GLU A 297 13.11 6.17 19.39
CA GLU A 297 14.26 5.25 19.54
C GLU A 297 14.70 5.11 21.01
N ILE A 298 14.16 5.94 21.91
CA ILE A 298 14.38 5.86 23.36
C ILE A 298 13.06 6.09 24.07
N TYR A 299 12.81 5.34 25.14
CA TYR A 299 11.62 5.47 25.96
C TYR A 299 11.98 5.83 27.38
N PHE A 300 11.22 6.75 27.98
CA PHE A 300 11.35 7.19 29.37
C PHE A 300 10.04 6.95 30.13
N PRO A 301 10.11 6.70 31.45
CA PRO A 301 8.91 6.64 32.26
C PRO A 301 8.31 8.04 32.43
N LEU A 302 7.00 8.15 32.29
CA LEU A 302 6.23 9.33 32.69
C LEU A 302 6.10 9.33 34.21
N PRO A 303 6.54 10.39 34.92
CA PRO A 303 6.42 10.47 36.36
C PRO A 303 4.98 10.77 36.77
N LEU A 304 4.18 9.71 36.84
CA LEU A 304 2.76 9.77 37.15
C LEU A 304 2.40 8.56 38.01
N ASP A 305 1.89 8.80 39.22
CA ASP A 305 1.17 7.76 39.95
C ASP A 305 -0.20 7.57 39.32
N VAL A 306 -0.27 6.55 38.47
CA VAL A 306 -1.47 6.17 37.73
C VAL A 306 -2.58 5.61 38.63
N ASP A 307 -2.30 5.27 39.90
CA ASP A 307 -3.29 4.75 40.85
C ASP A 307 -3.67 5.75 41.96
N ASP A 308 -2.83 6.77 42.26
CA ASP A 308 -3.04 7.72 43.38
C ASP A 308 -2.83 9.21 43.03
N ALA A 309 -3.14 9.63 41.81
CA ALA A 309 -3.14 11.05 41.44
C ALA A 309 -4.36 11.79 42.03
N MET A 310 -4.28 12.14 43.32
CA MET A 310 -5.32 12.87 44.07
C MET A 310 -5.28 14.40 43.95
N VAL A 311 -4.34 14.99 43.20
CA VAL A 311 -4.27 16.46 43.09
C VAL A 311 -3.80 16.88 41.70
N VAL A 312 -4.75 17.01 40.76
CA VAL A 312 -4.58 17.95 39.65
C VAL A 312 -5.82 18.84 39.64
N PRO A 313 -5.69 20.18 39.71
CA PRO A 313 -6.84 21.08 39.69
C PRO A 313 -7.70 20.83 38.45
N VAL A 314 -8.97 20.48 38.65
CA VAL A 314 -9.94 20.26 37.57
C VAL A 314 -10.25 21.60 36.90
N ASN A 315 -9.49 21.91 35.86
CA ASN A 315 -9.68 23.07 34.97
C ASN A 315 -9.50 22.66 33.49
N GLY A 316 -9.97 21.46 33.12
CA GLY A 316 -9.85 20.93 31.76
C GLY A 316 -8.51 20.29 31.41
N GLY A 317 -7.47 20.45 32.25
CA GLY A 317 -6.18 19.79 32.06
C GLY A 317 -5.39 20.26 30.83
N SER A 318 -4.10 19.94 30.78
CA SER A 318 -3.29 20.17 29.57
C SER A 318 -3.41 18.97 28.64
N HIS A 319 -4.07 19.14 27.49
CA HIS A 319 -4.18 18.12 26.45
C HIS A 319 -2.88 18.04 25.63
N GLY A 320 -2.09 17.01 25.90
CA GLY A 320 -0.80 16.81 25.22
C GLY A 320 -0.37 15.35 25.11
N TYR A 321 -1.23 14.41 25.53
CA TYR A 321 -0.92 13.00 25.56
C TYR A 321 -1.73 12.21 24.54
N PHE A 322 -1.08 11.29 23.86
CA PHE A 322 -1.74 10.22 23.14
C PHE A 322 -2.16 9.16 24.16
N ALA A 323 -3.41 8.72 24.07
CA ALA A 323 -3.94 7.67 24.93
C ALA A 323 -4.23 6.39 24.14
N VAL A 324 -3.84 5.26 24.71
CA VAL A 324 -4.11 3.94 24.16
C VAL A 324 -4.76 3.08 25.24
N GLY A 325 -5.85 2.42 24.89
CA GLY A 325 -6.53 1.47 25.76
C GLY A 325 -6.42 0.04 25.24
N ARG A 326 -6.40 -0.92 26.16
CA ARG A 326 -6.66 -2.34 25.86
C ARG A 326 -8.09 -2.65 26.25
N LEU A 327 -8.90 -3.10 25.30
CA LEU A 327 -10.28 -3.53 25.52
C LEU A 327 -10.29 -4.75 26.44
N ALA A 328 -11.25 -4.80 27.37
CA ALA A 328 -11.52 -5.99 28.17
C ALA A 328 -11.88 -7.19 27.28
N ASN A 329 -11.71 -8.41 27.82
CA ASN A 329 -11.94 -9.64 27.06
C ASN A 329 -13.38 -9.69 26.51
N GLY A 330 -13.52 -9.88 25.20
CA GLY A 330 -14.81 -9.98 24.51
C GLY A 330 -15.52 -8.66 24.23
N VAL A 331 -14.91 -7.51 24.56
CA VAL A 331 -15.46 -6.18 24.27
C VAL A 331 -15.04 -5.71 22.87
N ASP A 332 -15.98 -5.13 22.13
CA ASP A 332 -15.74 -4.51 20.83
C ASP A 332 -15.63 -2.98 20.93
N VAL A 333 -15.06 -2.34 19.90
CA VAL A 333 -14.85 -0.88 19.85
C VAL A 333 -16.16 -0.09 20.04
N PRO A 334 -17.29 -0.45 19.39
CA PRO A 334 -18.57 0.25 19.62
C PRO A 334 -19.06 0.18 21.06
N THR A 335 -18.83 -0.92 21.77
CA THR A 335 -19.21 -1.05 23.19
C THR A 335 -18.32 -0.19 24.08
N ALA A 336 -17.01 -0.17 23.85
CA ALA A 336 -16.10 0.72 24.58
C ALA A 336 -16.40 2.19 24.34
N ARG A 337 -16.74 2.56 23.09
CA ARG A 337 -17.18 3.93 22.77
C ARG A 337 -18.39 4.35 23.61
N ARG A 338 -19.43 3.51 23.67
CA ARG A 338 -20.63 3.79 24.48
C ARG A 338 -20.33 3.87 25.97
N ASP A 339 -19.45 3.02 26.47
CA ASP A 339 -19.04 3.04 27.89
C ASP A 339 -18.34 4.37 28.24
N LEU A 340 -17.40 4.81 27.41
CA LEU A 340 -16.71 6.09 27.60
C LEU A 340 -17.65 7.29 27.42
N GLU A 341 -18.59 7.25 26.46
CA GLU A 341 -19.64 8.27 26.31
C GLU A 341 -20.52 8.37 27.56
N ASN A 342 -20.93 7.23 28.14
CA ASN A 342 -21.70 7.19 29.39
C ASN A 342 -20.87 7.68 30.58
N LEU A 343 -19.57 7.38 30.62
CA LEU A 343 -18.65 7.91 31.62
C LEU A 343 -18.57 9.44 31.51
N ALA A 344 -18.37 9.99 30.31
CA ALA A 344 -18.33 11.43 30.09
C ALA A 344 -19.64 12.12 30.53
N ALA A 345 -20.79 11.55 30.17
CA ALA A 345 -22.09 12.07 30.61
C ALA A 345 -22.27 12.05 32.14
N ARG A 346 -21.75 11.03 32.83
CA ARG A 346 -21.75 10.98 34.30
C ARG A 346 -20.84 12.04 34.93
N LEU A 347 -19.65 12.25 34.36
CA LEU A 347 -18.70 13.26 34.84
C LEU A 347 -19.24 14.67 34.61
N GLU A 348 -19.96 14.90 33.50
CA GLU A 348 -20.69 16.14 33.24
C GLU A 348 -21.81 16.36 34.26
N ALA A 349 -22.62 15.34 34.54
CA ALA A 349 -23.70 15.41 35.54
C ALA A 349 -23.18 15.64 36.97
N GLN A 350 -21.95 15.23 37.27
CA GLN A 350 -21.25 15.51 38.54
C GLN A 350 -20.64 16.92 38.60
N GLY A 351 -20.68 17.68 37.51
CA GLY A 351 -20.09 19.01 37.42
C GLY A 351 -18.57 19.01 37.26
N ILE A 352 -17.95 17.86 36.98
CA ILE A 352 -16.50 17.75 36.73
C ILE A 352 -16.16 18.39 35.38
N TYR A 353 -16.99 18.14 34.36
CA TYR A 353 -16.92 18.82 33.07
C TYR A 353 -18.17 19.68 32.86
N GLN A 354 -18.00 20.89 32.32
CA GLN A 354 -19.14 21.76 32.00
C GLN A 354 -19.74 21.37 30.65
N ALA A 355 -21.07 21.34 30.56
CA ALA A 355 -21.78 21.06 29.30
C ALA A 355 -21.38 22.00 28.14
N SER A 356 -21.04 23.26 28.47
CA SER A 356 -20.56 24.28 27.52
C SER A 356 -19.23 23.91 26.84
N TRP A 357 -18.45 23.02 27.43
CA TRP A 357 -17.15 22.60 26.88
C TRP A 357 -17.27 21.60 25.73
N GLY A 358 -18.44 20.97 25.55
CA GLY A 358 -18.67 20.01 24.48
C GLY A 358 -17.81 18.75 24.58
N PHE A 359 -17.33 18.40 25.78
CA PHE A 359 -16.42 17.28 26.01
C PHE A 359 -17.04 15.95 25.57
N ARG A 360 -16.36 15.23 24.68
CA ARG A 360 -16.71 13.86 24.27
C ARG A 360 -15.46 13.00 24.05
N PRO A 361 -15.38 11.80 24.63
CA PRO A 361 -14.35 10.84 24.30
C PRO A 361 -14.60 10.25 22.92
N LEU A 362 -13.53 10.08 22.15
CA LEU A 362 -13.52 9.45 20.84
C LEU A 362 -12.67 8.19 20.90
N VAL A 363 -13.28 7.05 20.59
CA VAL A 363 -12.63 5.74 20.62
C VAL A 363 -12.58 5.14 19.21
N PHE A 364 -11.38 4.80 18.77
CA PHE A 364 -11.12 4.17 17.48
C PHE A 364 -10.30 2.90 17.66
N GLY A 365 -10.51 1.88 16.83
CA GLY A 365 -9.55 0.78 16.76
C GLY A 365 -8.20 1.32 16.30
N VAL A 366 -7.10 0.91 16.93
CA VAL A 366 -5.77 1.51 16.67
C VAL A 366 -5.38 1.45 15.18
N ARG A 367 -5.79 0.40 14.47
CA ARG A 367 -5.60 0.27 13.01
C ARG A 367 -6.36 1.33 12.21
N GLU A 368 -7.61 1.58 12.57
CA GLU A 368 -8.45 2.57 11.88
C GLU A 368 -7.91 3.98 12.12
N ASP A 369 -7.48 4.28 13.34
CA ASP A 369 -6.94 5.58 13.70
C ASP A 369 -5.63 5.88 12.97
N VAL A 370 -4.72 4.90 12.95
CA VAL A 370 -3.38 5.05 12.36
C VAL A 370 -3.40 4.97 10.83
N LEU A 371 -4.08 3.96 10.26
CA LEU A 371 -4.00 3.66 8.82
C LEU A 371 -5.26 4.08 8.04
N GLY A 372 -6.38 4.37 8.69
CA GLY A 372 -7.68 4.50 8.02
C GLY A 372 -7.76 5.62 6.98
N ALA A 373 -7.16 6.79 7.25
CA ALA A 373 -7.11 7.88 6.29
C ALA A 373 -6.27 7.51 5.05
N THR A 374 -5.09 6.92 5.28
CA THR A 374 -4.19 6.44 4.23
C THR A 374 -4.85 5.34 3.39
N GLN A 375 -5.56 4.40 4.02
CA GLN A 375 -6.30 3.34 3.33
C GLN A 375 -7.38 3.89 2.39
N ARG A 376 -8.16 4.87 2.85
CA ARG A 376 -9.19 5.53 2.01
C ARG A 376 -8.55 6.20 0.79
N MET A 377 -7.45 6.93 0.97
CA MET A 377 -6.73 7.56 -0.12
C MET A 377 -6.18 6.53 -1.12
N LEU A 378 -5.64 5.41 -0.63
CA LEU A 378 -5.13 4.32 -1.46
C LEU A 378 -6.22 3.60 -2.24
N TYR A 379 -7.43 3.42 -1.69
CA TYR A 379 -8.55 2.86 -2.44
C TYR A 379 -8.97 3.75 -3.60
N VAL A 380 -9.01 5.08 -3.39
CA VAL A 380 -9.29 6.04 -4.46
C VAL A 380 -8.20 5.98 -5.54
N LEU A 381 -6.93 5.93 -5.13
CA LEU A 381 -5.80 5.84 -6.05
C LEU A 381 -5.81 4.53 -6.85
N LEU A 382 -6.10 3.40 -6.20
CA LEU A 382 -6.23 2.09 -6.85
C LEU A 382 -7.38 2.08 -7.86
N GLY A 383 -8.51 2.70 -7.51
CA GLY A 383 -9.64 2.91 -8.43
C GLY A 383 -9.25 3.73 -9.66
N ALA A 384 -8.54 4.84 -9.46
CA ALA A 384 -8.05 5.68 -10.55
C ALA A 384 -7.07 4.94 -11.47
N CYS A 385 -6.12 4.17 -10.91
CA CYS A 385 -5.22 3.32 -11.69
C CYS A 385 -5.96 2.21 -12.44
N GLY A 386 -7.02 1.64 -11.85
CA GLY A 386 -7.91 0.69 -12.51
C GLY A 386 -8.59 1.29 -13.74
N ILE A 387 -9.08 2.53 -13.64
CA ILE A 387 -9.65 3.25 -14.78
C ILE A 387 -8.59 3.50 -15.86
N LEU A 388 -7.39 3.95 -15.48
CA LEU A 388 -6.28 4.16 -16.40
C LEU A 388 -5.89 2.87 -17.15
N LEU A 389 -5.89 1.74 -16.46
CA LEU A 389 -5.67 0.42 -17.05
C LEU A 389 -6.76 0.06 -18.06
N LEU A 390 -8.04 0.33 -17.75
CA LEU A 390 -9.14 0.09 -18.69
C LEU A 390 -9.03 0.95 -19.95
N ILE A 391 -8.62 2.22 -19.81
CA ILE A 391 -8.33 3.11 -20.95
C ILE A 391 -7.18 2.54 -21.80
N SER A 392 -6.13 2.06 -21.14
CA SER A 392 -4.98 1.43 -21.79
C SER A 392 -5.40 0.19 -22.59
N CYS A 393 -6.27 -0.65 -22.01
CA CYS A 393 -6.85 -1.81 -22.68
C CYS A 393 -7.74 -1.39 -23.86
N GLY A 394 -8.54 -0.33 -23.72
CA GLY A 394 -9.38 0.24 -24.78
C GLY A 394 -8.55 0.70 -25.98
N ASN A 395 -7.46 1.44 -25.74
CA ASN A 395 -6.51 1.89 -26.74
C ASN A 395 -5.94 0.71 -27.55
N VAL A 396 -5.41 -0.29 -26.86
CA VAL A 396 -4.82 -1.47 -27.50
C VAL A 396 -5.88 -2.29 -28.25
N GLY A 397 -7.07 -2.45 -27.68
CA GLY A 397 -8.20 -3.10 -28.33
C GLY A 397 -8.62 -2.41 -29.62
N ALA A 398 -8.67 -1.07 -29.63
CA ALA A 398 -8.97 -0.28 -30.83
C ALA A 398 -7.89 -0.42 -31.92
N LEU A 399 -6.61 -0.46 -31.53
CA LEU A 399 -5.50 -0.72 -32.44
C LEU A 399 -5.57 -2.14 -33.03
N LEU A 400 -5.87 -3.15 -32.21
CA LEU A 400 -6.03 -4.54 -32.64
C LEU A 400 -7.21 -4.73 -33.60
N LEU A 401 -8.34 -4.05 -33.36
CA LEU A 401 -9.49 -4.05 -34.29
C LEU A 401 -9.12 -3.44 -35.65
N THR A 402 -8.46 -2.28 -35.65
CA THR A 402 -8.03 -1.59 -36.88
C THR A 402 -7.06 -2.47 -37.68
N ARG A 403 -6.14 -3.16 -37.00
CA ARG A 403 -5.21 -4.09 -37.64
C ARG A 403 -5.87 -5.38 -38.08
N GLY A 404 -6.91 -5.84 -37.37
CA GLY A 404 -7.73 -6.99 -37.76
C GLY A 404 -8.32 -6.87 -39.15
N ASP A 405 -8.71 -5.66 -39.56
CA ASP A 405 -9.26 -5.38 -40.89
C ASP A 405 -8.24 -5.62 -42.01
N THR A 406 -6.97 -5.24 -41.80
CA THR A 406 -5.87 -5.53 -42.74
C THR A 406 -5.54 -7.03 -42.83
N ARG A 407 -5.91 -7.81 -41.81
CA ARG A 407 -5.65 -9.26 -41.73
C ARG A 407 -6.82 -10.13 -42.16
N ARG A 408 -7.97 -9.54 -42.48
CA ARG A 408 -9.17 -10.28 -42.92
C ARG A 408 -8.87 -11.20 -44.10
N HIS A 409 -8.11 -10.71 -45.09
CA HIS A 409 -7.77 -11.49 -46.28
C HIS A 409 -6.99 -12.77 -45.95
N ALA A 410 -6.00 -12.68 -45.06
CA ALA A 410 -5.23 -13.84 -44.60
C ALA A 410 -6.09 -14.81 -43.76
N VAL A 411 -6.97 -14.27 -42.91
CA VAL A 411 -7.91 -15.08 -42.10
C VAL A 411 -8.89 -15.84 -42.99
N ASN A 412 -9.37 -15.23 -44.07
CA ASN A 412 -10.28 -15.86 -45.02
C ASN A 412 -9.58 -16.97 -45.83
N ILE A 413 -8.34 -16.75 -46.28
CA ILE A 413 -7.51 -17.80 -46.90
C ILE A 413 -7.29 -18.98 -45.94
N MET A 414 -6.99 -18.72 -44.67
CA MET A 414 -6.83 -19.81 -43.69
C MET A 414 -8.14 -20.58 -43.47
N ARG A 415 -9.29 -19.91 -43.51
CA ARG A 415 -10.60 -20.58 -43.43
C ARG A 415 -10.92 -21.40 -44.67
N SER A 416 -10.61 -20.92 -45.88
CA SER A 416 -10.81 -21.69 -47.11
C SER A 416 -9.92 -22.93 -47.15
N LEU A 417 -8.76 -22.89 -46.48
CA LEU A 417 -7.87 -24.04 -46.25
C LEU A 417 -8.33 -24.96 -45.09
N GLY A 418 -9.48 -24.71 -44.47
CA GLY A 418 -10.06 -25.58 -43.43
C GLY A 418 -9.67 -25.26 -41.99
N ALA A 419 -9.05 -24.10 -41.71
CA ALA A 419 -8.70 -23.74 -40.34
C ALA A 419 -9.95 -23.53 -39.46
N SER A 420 -10.00 -24.26 -38.34
CA SER A 420 -11.11 -24.14 -37.38
C SER A 420 -11.16 -22.76 -36.71
N ARG A 421 -12.35 -22.32 -36.32
CA ARG A 421 -12.57 -21.05 -35.60
C ARG A 421 -11.73 -20.95 -34.31
N ARG A 422 -11.56 -22.07 -33.60
CA ARG A 422 -10.74 -22.15 -32.38
C ARG A 422 -9.25 -21.96 -32.68
N TRP A 423 -8.77 -22.49 -33.80
CA TRP A 423 -7.38 -22.31 -34.22
C TRP A 423 -7.08 -20.83 -34.51
N ILE A 424 -7.93 -20.16 -35.28
CA ILE A 424 -7.80 -18.72 -35.59
C ILE A 424 -7.87 -17.87 -34.31
N LEU A 425 -8.82 -18.17 -33.43
CA LEU A 425 -8.95 -17.47 -32.14
C LEU A 425 -7.69 -17.63 -31.28
N SER A 426 -7.17 -18.86 -31.14
CA SER A 426 -5.95 -19.11 -30.37
C SER A 426 -4.71 -18.38 -30.92
N GLU A 427 -4.62 -18.21 -32.24
CA GLU A 427 -3.50 -17.51 -32.87
C GLU A 427 -3.51 -16.00 -32.57
N LEU A 428 -4.69 -15.38 -32.64
CA LEU A 428 -4.86 -13.94 -32.34
C LEU A 428 -4.72 -13.65 -30.83
N LEU A 429 -5.21 -14.56 -29.99
CA LEU A 429 -5.01 -14.49 -28.54
C LEU A 429 -3.54 -14.63 -28.18
N LEU A 430 -2.77 -15.48 -28.88
CA LEU A 430 -1.34 -15.63 -28.64
C LEU A 430 -0.57 -14.34 -28.93
N GLU A 431 -0.91 -13.62 -30.01
CA GLU A 431 -0.29 -12.31 -30.26
C GLU A 431 -0.62 -11.27 -29.18
N SER A 432 -1.86 -11.26 -28.72
CA SER A 432 -2.31 -10.38 -27.62
C SER A 432 -1.61 -10.73 -26.31
N ALA A 433 -1.42 -12.03 -26.04
CA ALA A 433 -0.70 -12.53 -24.89
C ALA A 433 0.79 -12.16 -24.92
N VAL A 434 1.45 -12.23 -26.08
CA VAL A 434 2.85 -11.80 -26.22
C VAL A 434 2.98 -10.30 -25.97
N LEU A 435 2.06 -9.48 -26.51
CA LEU A 435 2.06 -8.04 -26.24
C LEU A 435 1.86 -7.72 -24.75
N ALA A 436 0.91 -8.37 -24.10
CA ALA A 436 0.65 -8.19 -22.68
C ALA A 436 1.81 -8.70 -21.82
N ALA A 437 2.47 -9.79 -22.20
CA ALA A 437 3.63 -10.30 -21.47
C ALA A 437 4.81 -9.31 -21.53
N ILE A 438 5.09 -8.75 -22.71
CA ILE A 438 6.15 -7.74 -22.86
C ILE A 438 5.75 -6.45 -22.12
N GLY A 439 4.51 -5.99 -22.30
CA GLY A 439 3.99 -4.81 -21.59
C GLY A 439 3.98 -4.99 -20.08
N GLY A 440 3.60 -6.17 -19.58
CA GLY A 440 3.59 -6.51 -18.16
C GLY A 440 5.00 -6.61 -17.58
N ALA A 441 5.96 -7.19 -18.30
CA ALA A 441 7.36 -7.23 -17.88
C ALA A 441 7.99 -5.82 -17.80
N LEU A 442 7.72 -4.97 -18.79
CA LEU A 442 8.15 -3.56 -18.74
C LEU A 442 7.41 -2.77 -17.67
N GLY A 443 6.11 -3.03 -17.48
CA GLY A 443 5.31 -2.43 -16.41
C GLY A 443 5.84 -2.79 -15.03
N TRP A 444 6.26 -4.04 -14.83
CA TRP A 444 6.93 -4.48 -13.60
C TRP A 444 8.24 -3.73 -13.37
N ALA A 445 9.08 -3.61 -14.40
CA ALA A 445 10.33 -2.85 -14.31
C ALA A 445 10.09 -1.35 -14.03
N LEU A 446 9.06 -0.76 -14.62
CA LEU A 446 8.65 0.61 -14.31
C LEU A 446 8.16 0.74 -12.88
N ALA A 447 7.37 -0.22 -12.38
CA ALA A 447 6.91 -0.23 -11.00
C ALA A 447 8.09 -0.33 -10.02
N SER A 448 9.07 -1.19 -10.30
CA SER A 448 10.26 -1.34 -9.44
C SER A 448 11.09 -0.07 -9.40
N VAL A 449 11.35 0.56 -10.55
CA VAL A 449 12.08 1.84 -10.60
C VAL A 449 11.29 2.94 -9.90
N SER A 450 9.97 2.98 -10.07
CA SER A 450 9.12 4.00 -9.44
C SER A 450 9.11 3.87 -7.92
N LEU A 451 9.01 2.65 -7.38
CA LEU A 451 9.09 2.41 -5.93
C LEU A 451 10.47 2.78 -5.38
N SER A 452 11.55 2.35 -6.03
CA SER A 452 12.90 2.70 -5.57
C SER A 452 13.19 4.20 -5.64
N LEU A 453 12.66 4.89 -6.65
CA LEU A 453 12.77 6.34 -6.74
C LEU A 453 11.94 7.03 -5.67
N PHE A 454 10.73 6.53 -5.41
CA PHE A 454 9.85 7.03 -4.36
C PHE A 454 10.51 6.92 -2.98
N GLU A 455 11.13 5.78 -2.66
CA GLU A 455 11.88 5.57 -1.42
C GLU A 455 13.06 6.51 -1.28
N ARG A 456 13.80 6.78 -2.36
CA ARG A 456 14.97 7.68 -2.34
C ARG A 456 14.59 9.15 -2.22
N LEU A 457 13.54 9.58 -2.92
CA LEU A 457 13.10 10.99 -2.93
C LEU A 457 12.34 11.36 -1.65
N ASN A 458 11.68 10.39 -1.02
CA ASN A 458 10.91 10.59 0.22
C ASN A 458 11.54 9.86 1.41
N ALA A 459 12.88 9.74 1.44
CA ALA A 459 13.62 9.22 2.58
C ALA A 459 13.36 10.12 3.81
N GLY A 460 12.34 9.77 4.60
CA GLY A 460 11.87 10.55 5.76
C GLY A 460 10.36 10.80 5.81
N ALA A 461 9.61 10.62 4.72
CA ALA A 461 8.15 10.81 4.70
C ALA A 461 7.34 9.49 4.64
N ILE A 462 8.02 8.35 4.52
CA ILE A 462 7.38 7.04 4.54
C ILE A 462 7.06 6.67 6.00
N PRO A 463 5.79 6.33 6.33
CA PRO A 463 5.41 5.78 7.62
C PRO A 463 6.35 4.67 8.08
N SER A 464 6.82 4.82 9.30
CA SER A 464 7.66 3.83 9.95
C SER A 464 6.98 2.47 10.03
N GLY A 465 7.72 1.39 9.77
CA GLY A 465 7.23 0.00 9.85
C GLY A 465 6.40 -0.48 8.66
N ILE A 466 6.31 0.29 7.56
CA ILE A 466 5.64 -0.14 6.33
C ILE A 466 6.67 -0.34 5.22
N GLU A 467 6.90 -1.57 4.84
CA GLU A 467 7.76 -1.91 3.69
C GLU A 467 6.95 -1.91 2.39
N PHE A 468 7.46 -1.23 1.38
CA PHE A 468 6.91 -1.25 0.03
C PHE A 468 7.65 -2.28 -0.82
N ALA A 469 7.37 -3.56 -0.59
CA ALA A 469 8.03 -4.63 -1.32
C ALA A 469 7.24 -5.09 -2.55
N LEU A 470 7.95 -5.38 -3.63
CA LEU A 470 7.43 -6.20 -4.74
C LEU A 470 7.44 -7.68 -4.33
N ASP A 471 6.50 -8.03 -3.45
CA ASP A 471 6.36 -9.38 -2.91
C ASP A 471 5.59 -10.33 -3.85
N GLY A 472 5.40 -11.58 -3.41
CA GLY A 472 4.62 -12.58 -4.16
C GLY A 472 3.16 -12.18 -4.40
N ARG A 473 2.55 -11.34 -3.54
CA ARG A 473 1.17 -10.86 -3.70
C ARG A 473 1.10 -9.82 -4.82
N VAL A 474 2.07 -8.91 -4.88
CA VAL A 474 2.19 -7.94 -5.97
C VAL A 474 2.47 -8.64 -7.29
N LEU A 475 3.32 -9.68 -7.30
CA LEU A 475 3.53 -10.51 -8.49
C LEU A 475 2.24 -11.21 -8.95
N ALA A 476 1.51 -11.84 -8.02
CA ALA A 476 0.24 -12.47 -8.32
C ALA A 476 -0.79 -11.47 -8.88
N PHE A 477 -0.85 -10.26 -8.30
CA PHE A 477 -1.70 -9.17 -8.78
C PHE A 477 -1.28 -8.71 -10.19
N GLY A 478 0.01 -8.48 -10.43
CA GLY A 478 0.53 -8.07 -11.74
C GLY A 478 0.24 -9.12 -12.82
N LEU A 479 0.39 -10.41 -12.50
CA LEU A 479 0.05 -11.52 -13.39
C LEU A 479 -1.47 -11.60 -13.64
N LEU A 480 -2.29 -11.41 -12.60
CA LEU A 480 -3.74 -11.36 -12.71
C LEU A 480 -4.17 -10.22 -13.64
N VAL A 481 -3.68 -9.01 -13.39
CA VAL A 481 -3.96 -7.81 -14.19
C VAL A 481 -3.52 -8.02 -15.63
N THR A 482 -2.30 -8.52 -15.86
CA THR A 482 -1.79 -8.82 -17.21
C THR A 482 -2.69 -9.83 -17.91
N THR A 483 -3.11 -10.90 -17.23
CA THR A 483 -4.02 -11.91 -17.78
C THR A 483 -5.39 -11.32 -18.11
N LEU A 484 -5.96 -10.52 -17.20
CA LEU A 484 -7.22 -9.82 -17.43
C LEU A 484 -7.14 -8.88 -18.62
N THR A 485 -6.02 -8.18 -18.82
CA THR A 485 -5.84 -7.33 -20.00
C THR A 485 -5.90 -8.14 -21.29
N VAL A 486 -5.21 -9.29 -21.37
CA VAL A 486 -5.28 -10.20 -22.53
C VAL A 486 -6.71 -10.66 -22.80
N LEU A 487 -7.48 -10.96 -21.76
CA LEU A 487 -8.87 -11.36 -21.92
C LEU A 487 -9.73 -10.21 -22.44
N LEU A 488 -9.58 -9.01 -21.88
CA LEU A 488 -10.37 -7.83 -22.27
C LEU A 488 -10.10 -7.40 -23.72
N PHE A 489 -8.84 -7.13 -24.06
CA PHE A 489 -8.51 -6.59 -25.38
C PHE A 489 -8.16 -7.66 -26.41
N GLY A 490 -7.84 -8.88 -25.99
CA GLY A 490 -7.53 -9.98 -26.92
C GLY A 490 -8.78 -10.75 -27.34
N TRP A 491 -9.71 -11.05 -26.43
CA TRP A 491 -10.87 -11.88 -26.74
C TRP A 491 -11.91 -11.18 -27.61
N ILE A 492 -12.25 -9.93 -27.28
CA ILE A 492 -13.30 -9.16 -27.96
C ILE A 492 -13.01 -8.96 -29.46
N PRO A 493 -11.84 -8.44 -29.90
CA PRO A 493 -11.53 -8.33 -31.32
C PRO A 493 -11.35 -9.69 -31.99
N SER A 494 -10.69 -10.64 -31.32
CA SER A 494 -10.38 -11.94 -31.93
C SER A 494 -11.64 -12.76 -32.19
N SER A 495 -12.64 -12.70 -31.31
CA SER A 495 -13.92 -13.40 -31.49
C SER A 495 -14.77 -12.82 -32.64
N ARG A 496 -14.70 -11.50 -32.86
CA ARG A 496 -15.35 -10.81 -33.99
C ARG A 496 -14.69 -11.17 -35.32
N ILE A 497 -13.36 -11.09 -35.40
CA ILE A 497 -12.60 -11.48 -36.60
C ILE A 497 -12.78 -12.99 -36.90
N ALA A 498 -12.73 -13.82 -35.86
CA ALA A 498 -12.96 -15.26 -35.99
C ALA A 498 -14.43 -15.63 -36.24
N GLY A 499 -15.38 -14.69 -36.17
CA GLY A 499 -16.81 -14.94 -36.44
C GLY A 499 -17.31 -14.51 -37.82
N SER A 500 -16.67 -13.56 -38.50
CA SER A 500 -17.20 -12.99 -39.75
C SER A 500 -16.81 -13.82 -40.98
N SER A 501 -17.75 -14.51 -41.65
CA SER A 501 -17.53 -15.16 -42.96
C SER A 501 -17.92 -14.25 -44.14
N GLU A 502 -17.26 -14.41 -45.30
CA GLU A 502 -17.58 -13.64 -46.52
C GLU A 502 -18.98 -13.93 -47.08
N ALA A 503 -19.50 -15.16 -46.91
CA ALA A 503 -20.86 -15.52 -47.32
C ALA A 503 -21.93 -14.73 -46.54
N ALA A 504 -21.65 -14.37 -45.29
CA ALA A 504 -22.51 -13.45 -44.53
C ALA A 504 -22.23 -11.98 -44.88
N ALA A 505 -20.96 -11.61 -45.14
CA ALA A 505 -20.57 -10.23 -45.44
C ALA A 505 -21.10 -9.72 -46.79
N ALA A 506 -21.13 -10.55 -47.84
CA ALA A 506 -21.64 -10.17 -49.16
C ALA A 506 -23.15 -9.86 -49.14
N HIS A 507 -23.95 -10.59 -48.36
CA HIS A 507 -25.38 -10.30 -48.16
C HIS A 507 -25.65 -9.21 -47.11
N GLN A 508 -24.67 -8.86 -46.27
CA GLN A 508 -24.81 -7.89 -45.18
C GLN A 508 -24.24 -6.49 -45.48
N SER A 509 -23.44 -6.32 -46.53
CA SER A 509 -22.85 -5.02 -46.92
C SER A 509 -23.87 -3.89 -47.12
N ALA A 510 -25.13 -4.20 -47.46
CA ALA A 510 -26.20 -3.21 -47.60
C ALA A 510 -26.93 -2.87 -46.28
N ARG A 511 -26.85 -3.72 -45.23
CA ARG A 511 -27.60 -3.55 -43.96
C ARG A 511 -26.72 -3.25 -42.75
N HIS A 512 -25.43 -3.60 -42.76
CA HIS A 512 -24.56 -3.50 -41.56
C HIS A 512 -23.79 -2.19 -41.38
N THR A 513 -23.85 -1.26 -42.33
CA THR A 513 -23.16 0.04 -42.27
C THR A 513 -23.72 1.01 -41.21
N ARG A 514 -24.94 0.80 -40.68
CA ARG A 514 -25.56 1.71 -39.69
C ARG A 514 -25.44 1.30 -38.20
N GLY A 515 -25.22 0.01 -37.90
CA GLY A 515 -25.25 -0.51 -36.51
C GLY A 515 -23.87 -0.77 -35.86
N ALA A 516 -22.96 -1.42 -36.58
CA ALA A 516 -21.66 -1.85 -36.02
C ALA A 516 -20.66 -0.68 -35.81
N GLY A 517 -20.79 0.40 -36.60
CA GLY A 517 -20.01 1.63 -36.42
C GLY A 517 -20.44 2.45 -35.20
N ARG A 518 -21.71 2.36 -34.79
CA ARG A 518 -22.27 3.16 -33.69
C ARG A 518 -21.70 2.74 -32.34
N GLY A 519 -21.65 1.43 -32.07
CA GLY A 519 -21.04 0.89 -30.84
C GLY A 519 -19.54 1.20 -30.72
N ARG A 520 -18.78 1.12 -31.81
CA ARG A 520 -17.35 1.52 -31.83
C ARG A 520 -17.17 3.00 -31.56
N ARG A 521 -18.02 3.86 -32.18
CA ARG A 521 -17.99 5.31 -31.94
C ARG A 521 -18.30 5.66 -30.49
N TRP A 522 -19.26 4.99 -29.85
CA TRP A 522 -19.57 5.20 -28.42
C TRP A 522 -18.43 4.77 -27.50
N VAL A 523 -17.79 3.64 -27.77
CA VAL A 523 -16.62 3.20 -26.97
C VAL A 523 -15.46 4.17 -27.13
N VAL A 524 -15.15 4.60 -28.36
CA VAL A 524 -14.08 5.57 -28.61
C VAL A 524 -14.43 6.94 -28.01
N ALA A 525 -15.66 7.41 -28.15
CA ALA A 525 -16.10 8.68 -27.57
C ALA A 525 -16.06 8.64 -26.02
N GLY A 526 -16.51 7.54 -25.41
CA GLY A 526 -16.43 7.35 -23.96
C GLY A 526 -14.98 7.28 -23.47
N GLN A 527 -14.10 6.63 -24.22
CA GLN A 527 -12.68 6.56 -23.90
C GLN A 527 -12.00 7.93 -24.01
N ILE A 528 -12.27 8.69 -25.09
CA ILE A 528 -11.76 10.05 -25.26
C ILE A 528 -12.30 10.94 -24.14
N GLY A 529 -13.61 10.88 -23.86
CA GLY A 529 -14.22 11.65 -22.77
C GLY A 529 -13.58 11.35 -21.41
N LEU A 530 -13.37 10.08 -21.08
CA LEU A 530 -12.73 9.67 -19.83
C LEU A 530 -11.26 10.09 -19.77
N SER A 531 -10.54 10.01 -20.89
CA SER A 531 -9.16 10.48 -20.99
C SER A 531 -9.06 12.00 -20.79
N VAL A 532 -10.00 12.76 -21.35
CA VAL A 532 -10.10 14.22 -21.14
C VAL A 532 -10.42 14.54 -19.68
N VAL A 533 -11.36 13.82 -19.05
CA VAL A 533 -11.67 14.01 -17.63
C VAL A 533 -10.45 13.74 -16.75
N LEU A 534 -9.73 12.63 -16.98
CA LEU A 534 -8.50 12.33 -16.25
C LEU A 534 -7.42 13.40 -16.49
N LEU A 535 -7.22 13.82 -17.74
CA LEU A 535 -6.23 14.85 -18.07
C LEU A 535 -6.56 16.20 -17.41
N LEU A 536 -7.83 16.61 -17.43
CA LEU A 536 -8.30 17.81 -16.75
C LEU A 536 -8.15 17.69 -15.23
N GLY A 537 -8.50 16.54 -14.66
CA GLY A 537 -8.36 16.28 -13.22
C GLY A 537 -6.89 16.32 -12.78
N SER A 538 -6.00 15.62 -13.50
CA SER A 538 -4.55 15.65 -13.24
C SER A 538 -3.95 17.03 -13.44
N GLY A 539 -4.34 17.74 -14.51
CA GLY A 539 -3.89 19.10 -14.78
C GLY A 539 -4.36 20.10 -13.72
N LEU A 540 -5.61 19.98 -13.26
CA LEU A 540 -6.14 20.78 -12.16
C LEU A 540 -5.39 20.47 -10.87
N MET A 541 -5.11 19.21 -10.57
CA MET A 541 -4.38 18.85 -9.35
C MET A 541 -2.94 19.38 -9.36
N LEU A 542 -2.25 19.28 -10.50
CA LEU A 542 -0.93 19.90 -10.68
C LEU A 542 -1.01 21.43 -10.55
N ARG A 543 -2.04 22.07 -11.11
CA ARG A 543 -2.27 23.51 -10.95
C ARG A 543 -2.57 23.87 -9.50
N THR A 544 -3.38 23.09 -8.79
CA THR A 544 -3.67 23.32 -7.37
C THR A 544 -2.42 23.15 -6.53
N MET A 545 -1.59 22.14 -6.80
CA MET A 545 -0.31 21.95 -6.11
C MET A 545 0.66 23.11 -6.37
N ALA A 546 0.75 23.57 -7.63
CA ALA A 546 1.55 24.75 -7.98
C ALA A 546 1.01 26.00 -7.30
N ALA A 547 -0.30 26.21 -7.32
CA ALA A 547 -0.95 27.33 -6.64
C ALA A 547 -0.72 27.29 -5.13
N LEU A 548 -0.83 26.13 -4.49
CA LEU A 548 -0.53 25.94 -3.07
C LEU A 548 0.94 26.22 -2.74
N SER A 549 1.85 25.92 -3.66
CA SER A 549 3.29 26.20 -3.49
C SER A 549 3.61 27.69 -3.63
N ASP A 550 2.79 28.42 -4.39
CA ASP A 550 2.93 29.87 -4.64
C ASP A 550 2.06 30.72 -3.69
N ILE A 551 1.29 30.12 -2.77
CA ILE A 551 0.56 30.90 -1.77
C ILE A 551 1.57 31.68 -0.94
N ASP A 552 1.35 32.99 -0.87
CA ASP A 552 2.07 33.84 0.08
C ASP A 552 1.68 33.41 1.50
N ALA A 553 2.58 32.67 2.13
CA ALA A 553 2.38 32.14 3.48
C ALA A 553 2.55 33.23 4.56
N GLY A 554 2.85 34.48 4.18
CA GLY A 554 3.15 35.57 5.10
C GLY A 554 4.55 35.49 5.72
N PHE A 555 5.39 34.56 5.26
CA PHE A 555 6.79 34.40 5.64
C PHE A 555 7.63 33.89 4.47
N ARG A 556 8.94 34.10 4.53
CA ARG A 556 9.93 33.65 3.54
C ARG A 556 10.50 32.29 3.91
N SER A 557 10.40 31.33 3.00
CA SER A 557 11.05 30.01 3.09
C SER A 557 12.35 29.95 2.28
N GLU A 558 12.45 30.74 1.21
CA GLU A 558 13.62 30.78 0.34
C GLU A 558 14.82 31.44 1.01
N GLY A 559 15.99 30.80 0.94
CA GLY A 559 17.23 31.34 1.51
C GLY A 559 17.28 31.30 3.04
N VAL A 560 16.37 30.57 3.69
CA VAL A 560 16.37 30.36 5.15
C VAL A 560 16.85 28.95 5.45
N LEU A 561 17.89 28.84 6.29
CA LEU A 561 18.37 27.57 6.81
C LEU A 561 17.88 27.40 8.25
N THR A 562 17.26 26.27 8.55
CA THR A 562 16.69 26.00 9.88
C THR A 562 17.44 24.88 10.59
N PHE A 563 17.53 25.02 11.91
CA PHE A 563 18.08 24.02 12.81
C PHE A 563 17.12 23.84 13.98
N ARG A 564 16.97 22.60 14.46
CA ARG A 564 16.23 22.32 15.68
C ARG A 564 17.23 22.07 16.81
N LEU A 565 17.15 22.89 17.85
CA LEU A 565 18.04 22.84 18.99
C LEU A 565 17.24 22.46 20.24
N THR A 566 17.91 21.76 21.15
CA THR A 566 17.39 21.45 22.48
C THR A 566 18.44 21.94 23.47
N ALA A 567 18.04 22.82 24.39
CA ALA A 567 18.88 23.26 25.50
C ALA A 567 18.73 22.24 26.64
N PRO A 568 19.73 21.39 26.94
CA PRO A 568 19.61 20.40 27.99
C PRO A 568 19.50 21.07 29.36
N SER A 569 18.51 20.68 30.17
CA SER A 569 18.32 21.21 31.52
C SER A 569 19.46 20.90 32.50
N ALA A 570 20.39 20.00 32.12
CA ALA A 570 21.62 19.77 32.87
C ALA A 570 22.63 20.92 32.73
N THR A 571 22.69 21.53 31.55
CA THR A 571 23.62 22.62 31.22
C THR A 571 22.94 23.98 31.34
N TYR A 572 21.64 24.05 31.06
CA TYR A 572 20.83 25.27 31.10
C TYR A 572 19.63 25.04 32.03
N PRO A 573 19.82 25.13 33.35
CA PRO A 573 18.81 24.70 34.33
C PRO A 573 17.65 25.68 34.51
N ASP A 574 17.82 26.95 34.16
CA ASP A 574 16.85 28.02 34.35
C ASP A 574 16.62 28.84 33.07
N GLU A 575 15.57 29.66 33.07
CA GLU A 575 15.18 30.50 31.94
C GLU A 575 16.27 31.49 31.54
N GLU A 576 17.04 31.99 32.51
CA GLU A 576 18.12 32.95 32.29
C GLU A 576 19.28 32.30 31.52
N ALA A 577 19.69 31.09 31.91
CA ALA A 577 20.71 30.32 31.22
C ALA A 577 20.30 29.96 29.79
N VAL A 578 19.03 29.59 29.58
CA VAL A 578 18.49 29.30 28.23
C VAL A 578 18.47 30.57 27.37
N THR A 579 18.02 31.69 27.94
CA THR A 579 17.99 32.99 27.24
C THR A 579 19.39 33.45 26.88
N GLY A 580 20.35 33.34 27.81
CA GLY A 580 21.76 33.65 27.58
C GLY A 580 22.38 32.77 26.49
N PHE A 581 22.07 31.47 26.48
CA PHE A 581 22.51 30.54 25.43
C PHE A 581 22.02 30.96 24.04
N TYR A 582 20.72 31.19 23.87
CA TYR A 582 20.17 31.60 22.58
C TYR A 582 20.67 33.00 22.16
N GLY A 583 20.85 33.91 23.12
CA GLY A 583 21.42 35.23 22.86
C GLY A 583 22.83 35.15 22.28
N GLU A 584 23.73 34.41 22.94
CA GLU A 584 25.12 34.23 22.49
C GLU A 584 25.21 33.42 21.19
N LEU A 585 24.39 32.36 21.05
CA LEU A 585 24.30 31.57 19.84
C LEU A 585 23.91 32.44 18.64
N LEU A 586 22.82 33.19 18.75
CA LEU A 586 22.33 34.04 17.66
C LEU A 586 23.31 35.17 17.35
N ARG A 587 24.00 35.73 18.36
CA ARG A 587 25.09 36.70 18.15
C ARG A 587 26.18 36.12 17.26
N ARG A 588 26.71 34.94 17.59
CA ARG A 588 27.76 34.26 16.81
C ARG A 588 27.29 33.87 15.41
N VAL A 589 26.05 33.40 15.27
CA VAL A 589 25.48 33.04 13.96
C VAL A 589 25.38 34.26 13.04
N ARG A 590 24.97 35.42 13.58
CA ARG A 590 24.91 36.69 12.81
C ARG A 590 26.29 37.18 12.37
N GLU A 591 27.36 36.79 13.06
CA GLU A 591 28.75 37.13 12.70
C GLU A 591 29.32 36.26 11.58
N LEU A 592 28.65 35.16 11.21
CA LEU A 592 29.12 34.28 10.13
C LEU A 592 28.98 34.95 8.76
N PRO A 593 29.99 34.81 7.87
CA PRO A 593 29.91 35.32 6.50
C PRO A 593 28.70 34.74 5.74
N GLY A 594 27.88 35.62 5.15
CA GLY A 594 26.72 35.23 4.35
C GLY A 594 25.40 35.15 5.14
N VAL A 595 25.43 35.24 6.47
CA VAL A 595 24.22 35.36 7.29
C VAL A 595 23.74 36.82 7.27
N ARG A 596 22.47 37.04 6.89
CA ARG A 596 21.85 38.38 6.89
C ARG A 596 21.18 38.72 8.22
N SER A 597 20.44 37.76 8.76
CA SER A 597 19.73 37.85 10.03
C SER A 597 19.56 36.45 10.62
N ALA A 598 19.30 36.39 11.92
CA ALA A 598 19.05 35.13 12.62
C ALA A 598 18.06 35.36 13.76
N GLY A 599 17.18 34.40 13.97
CA GLY A 599 16.25 34.32 15.09
C GLY A 599 15.92 32.88 15.43
N ALA A 600 15.34 32.67 16.60
CA ALA A 600 14.84 31.38 17.05
C ALA A 600 13.35 31.48 17.37
N ALA A 601 12.66 30.36 17.18
CA ALA A 601 11.26 30.18 17.55
C ALA A 601 11.05 28.80 18.17
N ARG A 602 10.03 28.67 19.03
CA ARG A 602 9.61 27.38 19.58
C ARG A 602 9.20 26.41 18.47
N LEU A 603 8.39 26.87 17.53
CA LEU A 603 7.94 26.13 16.36
C LEU A 603 8.04 27.01 15.10
N LEU A 604 8.35 26.39 13.97
CA LEU A 604 8.26 27.05 12.67
C LEU A 604 6.78 27.24 12.30
N PRO A 605 6.45 28.25 11.47
CA PRO A 605 5.08 28.45 11.00
C PRO A 605 4.57 27.17 10.33
N LEU A 606 3.32 26.81 10.61
CA LEU A 606 2.65 25.61 10.06
C LEU A 606 3.26 24.25 10.47
N ALA A 607 4.25 24.22 11.36
CA ALA A 607 4.92 22.98 11.76
C ALA A 607 4.15 22.16 12.80
N SER A 608 3.28 22.78 13.58
CA SER A 608 2.45 22.12 14.59
C SER A 608 1.28 23.01 14.99
N GLN A 609 0.19 22.40 15.45
CA GLN A 609 -0.97 23.06 16.08
C GLN A 609 -0.95 22.86 17.61
N MET A 610 0.20 22.53 18.20
CA MET A 610 0.34 22.35 19.64
C MET A 610 0.72 23.65 20.34
N GLY A 611 -0.05 24.03 21.35
CA GLY A 611 0.30 25.13 22.26
C GLY A 611 -0.78 26.20 22.38
N ASP A 612 -2.02 25.78 22.64
CA ASP A 612 -3.12 26.71 22.92
C ASP A 612 -3.12 27.15 24.38
N ALA A 613 -3.51 28.40 24.61
CA ALA A 613 -3.80 28.92 25.93
C ALA A 613 -5.12 29.68 25.93
N GLY A 614 -5.82 29.66 27.07
CA GLY A 614 -6.94 30.56 27.30
C GLY A 614 -6.45 32.00 27.36
N VAL A 615 -7.18 32.90 26.69
CA VAL A 615 -6.88 34.33 26.64
C VAL A 615 -7.98 35.11 27.35
N TRP A 616 -7.56 36.03 28.21
CA TRP A 616 -8.42 36.99 28.88
C TRP A 616 -7.98 38.39 28.47
N ALA A 617 -8.64 38.93 27.45
CA ALA A 617 -8.46 40.33 27.07
C ALA A 617 -9.24 41.22 28.05
N GLU A 618 -8.57 42.23 28.61
CA GLU A 618 -9.22 43.21 29.48
C GLU A 618 -10.33 43.95 28.71
N GLY A 619 -11.52 44.02 29.31
CA GLY A 619 -12.69 44.64 28.68
C GLY A 619 -13.48 43.73 27.73
N HIS A 620 -13.01 42.52 27.42
CA HIS A 620 -13.76 41.57 26.59
C HIS A 620 -14.82 40.82 27.40
N VAL A 621 -16.10 41.00 27.06
CA VAL A 621 -17.22 40.29 27.70
C VAL A 621 -17.50 39.02 26.91
N ARG A 622 -17.16 37.86 27.50
CA ARG A 622 -17.36 36.55 26.87
C ARG A 622 -18.84 36.26 26.64
N ALA A 623 -19.20 35.94 25.39
CA ALA A 623 -20.50 35.35 25.13
C ALA A 623 -20.60 33.93 25.71
N ALA A 624 -21.82 33.48 26.04
CA ALA A 624 -22.03 32.13 26.54
C ALA A 624 -21.59 31.09 25.50
N GLY A 625 -20.62 30.24 25.86
CA GLY A 625 -20.04 29.25 24.94
C GLY A 625 -18.95 29.79 24.01
N GLU A 626 -18.52 31.04 24.17
CA GLU A 626 -17.41 31.59 23.40
C GLU A 626 -16.08 31.01 23.88
N SER A 627 -15.37 30.36 22.96
CA SER A 627 -13.99 29.94 23.20
C SER A 627 -13.05 31.13 23.17
N THR A 628 -12.06 31.12 24.05
CA THR A 628 -11.04 32.18 24.10
C THR A 628 -9.64 31.60 23.97
N THR A 629 -9.52 30.44 23.32
CA THR A 629 -8.23 29.84 23.05
C THR A 629 -7.50 30.61 21.95
N ALA A 630 -6.20 30.77 22.14
CA ALA A 630 -5.29 31.24 21.10
C ALA A 630 -4.00 30.42 21.14
N GLU A 631 -3.46 30.13 19.96
CA GLU A 631 -2.11 29.59 19.83
C GLU A 631 -1.09 30.65 20.24
N TRP A 632 -0.07 30.24 20.98
CA TRP A 632 1.03 31.11 21.37
C TRP A 632 2.38 30.48 21.00
N GLN A 633 3.36 31.33 20.72
CA GLN A 633 4.72 30.91 20.34
C GLN A 633 5.75 31.81 21.03
N TRP A 634 6.88 31.22 21.43
CA TRP A 634 8.08 31.98 21.79
C TRP A 634 8.90 32.27 20.54
N VAL A 635 9.34 33.51 20.40
CA VAL A 635 10.26 33.94 19.34
C VAL A 635 11.28 34.90 19.93
N THR A 636 12.51 34.88 19.40
CA THR A 636 13.54 35.85 19.79
C THR A 636 13.44 37.14 18.97
N PRO A 637 13.96 38.27 19.46
CA PRO A 637 14.20 39.46 18.64
C PRO A 637 14.90 39.12 17.31
N GLY A 638 14.41 39.69 16.21
CA GLY A 638 14.92 39.45 14.86
C GLY A 638 14.36 38.21 14.15
N TYR A 639 13.51 37.42 14.81
CA TYR A 639 12.81 36.30 14.15
C TYR A 639 11.89 36.78 13.03
N MET A 640 11.11 37.86 13.25
CA MET A 640 10.21 38.42 12.25
C MET A 640 10.99 38.89 11.01
N GLU A 641 12.12 39.58 11.21
CA GLU A 641 13.01 39.98 10.12
C GLU A 641 13.57 38.78 9.35
N THR A 642 14.07 37.77 10.07
CA THR A 642 14.67 36.55 9.51
C THR A 642 13.66 35.80 8.65
N MET A 643 12.44 35.64 9.15
CA MET A 643 11.35 35.01 8.42
C MET A 643 10.66 35.97 7.43
N GLY A 644 11.03 37.25 7.38
CA GLY A 644 10.38 38.24 6.52
C GLY A 644 8.91 38.51 6.83
N ILE A 645 8.50 38.29 8.09
CA ILE A 645 7.14 38.56 8.55
C ILE A 645 7.03 40.07 8.84
N PRO A 646 6.14 40.81 8.15
CA PRO A 646 6.03 42.25 8.34
C PRO A 646 5.28 42.59 9.65
N VAL A 647 5.83 43.54 10.42
CA VAL A 647 5.12 44.17 11.54
C VAL A 647 4.24 45.28 10.98
N LEU A 648 2.92 45.10 11.02
CA LEU A 648 1.96 46.06 10.44
C LEU A 648 1.82 47.33 11.28
N GLN A 649 1.85 47.19 12.61
CA GLN A 649 1.72 48.28 13.56
C GLN A 649 2.55 47.98 14.82
N GLY A 650 3.13 49.01 15.43
CA GLY A 650 3.96 48.87 16.63
C GLY A 650 5.43 48.60 16.31
N ARG A 651 6.06 47.69 17.06
CA ARG A 651 7.47 47.32 16.93
C ARG A 651 7.67 45.82 17.17
N ASP A 652 8.75 45.26 16.65
CA ASP A 652 9.23 43.91 17.00
C ASP A 652 9.76 43.87 18.44
N PHE A 653 10.01 42.66 18.94
CA PHE A 653 10.70 42.42 20.21
C PHE A 653 12.11 43.02 20.19
N GLN A 654 12.53 43.61 21.31
CA GLN A 654 13.83 44.23 21.51
C GLN A 654 14.62 43.53 22.63
N PRO A 655 15.97 43.63 22.62
CA PRO A 655 16.78 43.19 23.75
C PRO A 655 16.36 43.95 25.02
N GLY A 656 15.84 43.23 26.01
CA GLY A 656 15.33 43.79 27.27
C GLY A 656 13.81 43.74 27.44
N ASP A 657 13.05 43.33 26.41
CA ASP A 657 11.65 42.93 26.60
C ASP A 657 11.64 41.62 27.40
N ASP A 658 11.33 41.69 28.69
CA ASP A 658 11.28 40.53 29.59
C ASP A 658 9.91 40.39 30.28
N ARG A 659 9.71 39.28 30.99
CA ARG A 659 8.42 38.96 31.66
C ARG A 659 8.08 39.88 32.83
N THR A 660 9.06 40.63 33.34
CA THR A 660 8.99 41.43 34.57
C THR A 660 8.99 42.94 34.30
N VAL A 661 9.55 43.37 33.17
CA VAL A 661 9.68 44.74 32.71
C VAL A 661 9.27 44.80 31.25
N GLY A 662 8.11 45.41 30.99
CA GLY A 662 7.63 45.63 29.62
C GLY A 662 7.16 44.37 28.91
N SER A 663 6.23 43.61 29.52
CA SER A 663 5.59 42.45 28.89
C SER A 663 4.97 42.83 27.52
N VAL A 664 5.68 42.54 26.44
CA VAL A 664 5.23 42.76 25.06
C VAL A 664 4.70 41.45 24.50
N ALA A 665 3.63 41.53 23.71
CA ALA A 665 3.16 40.43 22.88
C ALA A 665 2.98 40.93 21.44
N LEU A 666 3.33 40.09 20.47
CA LEU A 666 2.95 40.28 19.07
C LEU A 666 1.71 39.44 18.80
N ILE A 667 0.68 40.08 18.27
CA ILE A 667 -0.59 39.46 17.89
C ILE A 667 -0.76 39.51 16.39
N ASN A 668 -1.46 38.53 15.82
CA ASN A 668 -1.81 38.57 14.40
C ASN A 668 -3.07 39.43 14.17
N GLU A 669 -3.34 39.75 12.91
CA GLU A 669 -4.50 40.56 12.52
C GLU A 669 -5.83 39.93 12.96
N ALA A 670 -5.97 38.61 12.85
CA ALA A 670 -7.18 37.91 13.26
C ALA A 670 -7.47 38.04 14.76
N PHE A 671 -6.43 38.03 15.60
CA PHE A 671 -6.55 38.26 17.04
C PHE A 671 -6.98 39.70 17.32
N ALA A 672 -6.39 40.69 16.65
CA ALA A 672 -6.72 42.11 16.81
C ALA A 672 -8.11 42.50 16.26
N GLN A 673 -8.66 41.71 15.33
CA GLN A 673 -10.04 41.90 14.86
C GLN A 673 -11.07 41.25 15.79
N ARG A 674 -10.64 40.23 16.55
CA ARG A 674 -11.50 39.47 17.46
C ARG A 674 -11.70 40.15 18.81
N TYR A 675 -10.63 40.75 19.34
CA TYR A 675 -10.57 41.47 20.61
C TYR A 675 -10.27 42.94 20.34
#